data_AF-A0A3B7LTY6-F1
#
_entry.id   AF-A0A3B7LTY6-F1
#
_cell.length_a   1.000
_cell.length_b   1.000
_cell.length_c   1.000
_cell.angle_alpha   90.00
_cell.angle_beta   90.00
_cell.angle_gamma   90.00
#
_symmetry.space_group_name_H-M   'P 1'
#
loop_
_entity.id
_entity.type
_entity.pdbx_description
1 polymer ?
#
loop_
_entity_poly.entity_id
_entity_poly.type
_entity_poly.pdbx_seq_one_letter_code
_entity_poly.pdbx_strand_id
1 'polypeptide(L)'
;MINTIHNMLESMGLGAQRRALHLTFSSDTLNAQVFIQRIEGQHFINQGLKAEIICLSTHAHIPLKSFIAVQAAVDQVTDSGELFRTTGIITAVSQGQSDGALTLYKLTLEDATSLWHKRRNSRVFMNKSIREISETLFSEWQSKSPLFAAALSLDTEGLENTDEIRPFVMQSNETDYEFLTRLWRSEGISWLVDEAQHKVVRSAVPIQPQKLRLLNHNNAYSALERGHIRFHRSHAAENSDTVSSFTGHRSLQSSSVQAQRWQSEQLTRDQSDGLLSHHLHSDSQANESLNLEQAWTLSPAWTADLKGDDQASQSGRQQLDKLNRQWSDYYDLQSRYFTAVSSVRDAQPGYWFELTGHSEIDQHESVDREFLILGKQFFNQNNLPKDLTAQLSALLEVSHWNIKAEQRQACELKLIRRSISVVPEYNPLIHRPSAHPQRARVVGPEGESIYVDAWGRIKVRFMFTRADDHQHDGGAGTNDNDTDSAWVDVLTPWAGDGYGARFHPRIGELVVIDFFDGNVDRPFVVGRIHEAERHHTMFDLKGQLPDSKKLSGIRSSEVGGSGFNQLRFDDTAGQISAQLQSSHAATQLNLGNLSHPKDKEISNGRGEGFELRTDAFGAMRAGKGMLISTYAQDQAVADHLEAAQAQSLLNQGTEQMKMLSSLAVQQQTDALSVINRLPKLIQSLEMKSTDHALQMTVELFKNAVSSDPLSALKNSGSFIEDIQKFGKDSKDIAQDVLDCFSNAQGAVENLKSFIENIEDHGADIIQGKLSSLKDQLDSDPLNALKNIGKALANIEMKDFDLQSTCGTFSKGSQLNVNPAQALGTLQGFMEGYTQGLENSNDDKKIEQGKIFRQALMLLASPAGIALTTPEDIVLQASQDIAESAQGSVNISAQKNIVHHAQDRISLFAAQKGFSAFAAKGKVELQAQDDAIEMIARKVIKLISTEDKIEIISPKEIVLTAGGSQLKINKEGVFVTTGGKFEAKAGQHSFVGGETVNAQLPKMPESGIFSRRFDFKDLISTELLKDGFKYKVINHSKKTEYIGFLDENARTERVFSDTPDNVEILLLGKSDDSVDKLLLIEEKIMESHSSDENCCGADEYDDLLSNEELFENENLDEDYKSFGN
;
A
#
# COMPACT_ATOMS: atom_id res chain seq x y z
N MET A 1 26.21 -71.65 57.09
CA MET A 1 27.20 -70.77 56.44
C MET A 1 26.75 -70.57 55.00
N ILE A 2 26.89 -69.38 54.43
CA ILE A 2 26.57 -69.12 53.02
C ILE A 2 27.82 -69.44 52.19
N ASN A 3 27.68 -70.29 51.17
CA ASN A 3 28.76 -70.62 50.25
C ASN A 3 28.92 -69.51 49.20
N THR A 4 29.53 -68.40 49.60
CA THR A 4 29.98 -67.35 48.67
C THR A 4 31.08 -67.91 47.76
N ILE A 5 31.18 -67.38 46.53
CA ILE A 5 32.24 -67.78 45.61
C ILE A 5 33.64 -67.43 46.17
N HIS A 6 33.75 -66.37 46.98
CA HIS A 6 35.03 -66.02 47.63
C HIS A 6 35.48 -67.07 48.64
N ASN A 7 34.58 -67.65 49.44
CA ASN A 7 34.90 -68.73 50.38
C ASN A 7 35.37 -70.00 49.65
N MET A 8 34.74 -70.31 48.50
CA MET A 8 35.14 -71.41 47.63
C MET A 8 36.54 -71.19 47.06
N LEU A 9 36.82 -70.01 46.51
CA LEU A 9 38.13 -69.69 45.94
C LEU A 9 39.24 -69.62 47.00
N GLU A 10 38.92 -69.13 48.20
CA GLU A 10 39.87 -69.07 49.32
C GLU A 10 40.25 -70.47 49.83
N SER A 11 39.30 -71.42 49.90
CA SER A 11 39.62 -72.82 50.22
C SER A 11 40.48 -73.52 49.15
N MET A 12 40.43 -73.02 47.90
CA MET A 12 41.31 -73.42 46.79
C MET A 12 42.63 -72.61 46.74
N GLY A 13 42.92 -71.79 47.76
CA GLY A 13 44.16 -71.03 47.87
C GLY A 13 44.20 -69.70 47.12
N LEU A 14 43.09 -69.27 46.49
CA LEU A 14 42.87 -67.96 45.86
C LEU A 14 42.28 -66.94 46.85
N GLY A 15 42.91 -66.79 48.02
CA GLY A 15 42.65 -65.67 48.93
C GLY A 15 42.94 -64.31 48.27
N ALA A 16 42.45 -63.21 48.87
CA ALA A 16 42.46 -61.89 48.24
C ALA A 16 43.84 -61.43 47.75
N GLN A 17 44.90 -61.66 48.53
CA GLN A 17 46.30 -61.28 48.22
C GLN A 17 46.96 -62.06 47.07
N ARG A 18 46.26 -63.01 46.44
CA ARG A 18 46.78 -63.85 45.34
C ARG A 18 46.04 -63.64 44.01
N ARG A 19 45.22 -62.59 43.93
CA ARG A 19 44.44 -62.20 42.77
C ARG A 19 45.18 -61.08 42.03
N ALA A 20 45.10 -61.08 40.70
CA ALA A 20 45.60 -60.01 39.85
C ALA A 20 44.50 -58.97 39.55
N LEU A 21 43.23 -59.39 39.60
CA LEU A 21 42.04 -58.56 39.41
C LEU A 21 41.08 -58.68 40.59
N HIS A 22 40.53 -57.54 40.99
CA HIS A 22 39.43 -57.39 41.95
C HIS A 22 38.29 -56.62 41.28
N LEU A 23 37.06 -56.87 41.73
CA LEU A 23 35.85 -56.20 41.24
C LEU A 23 34.98 -55.84 42.43
N THR A 24 34.63 -54.55 42.53
CA THR A 24 33.76 -53.99 43.57
C THR A 24 32.63 -53.25 42.89
N PHE A 25 31.39 -53.69 43.11
CA PHE A 25 30.17 -53.00 42.71
C PHE A 25 29.73 -52.02 43.80
N SER A 26 28.91 -51.03 43.44
CA SER A 26 28.11 -50.25 44.40
C SER A 26 26.93 -51.04 45.02
N SER A 27 26.79 -52.33 44.69
CA SER A 27 25.79 -53.26 45.25
C SER A 27 26.46 -54.37 46.07
N ASP A 28 26.31 -54.31 47.40
CA ASP A 28 26.88 -55.29 48.34
C ASP A 28 26.43 -56.74 48.07
N THR A 29 25.21 -56.91 47.56
CA THR A 29 24.68 -58.23 47.18
C THR A 29 25.50 -58.86 46.05
N LEU A 30 25.94 -58.08 45.07
CA LEU A 30 26.81 -58.58 44.00
C LEU A 30 28.23 -58.84 44.52
N ASN A 31 28.76 -57.97 45.38
CA ASN A 31 30.09 -58.12 45.99
C ASN A 31 30.27 -59.48 46.71
N ALA A 32 29.21 -60.00 47.34
CA ALA A 32 29.22 -61.30 48.01
C ALA A 32 29.06 -62.51 47.06
N GLN A 33 28.52 -62.33 45.85
CA GLN A 33 28.09 -63.42 44.96
C GLN A 33 28.93 -63.57 43.68
N VAL A 34 29.66 -62.54 43.28
CA VAL A 34 30.29 -62.42 41.96
C VAL A 34 31.82 -62.29 42.09
N PHE A 35 32.56 -62.98 41.23
CA PHE A 35 34.02 -62.92 41.15
C PHE A 35 34.48 -62.58 39.73
N ILE A 36 35.36 -61.59 39.57
CA ILE A 36 35.96 -61.26 38.27
C ILE A 36 37.02 -62.27 37.85
N GLN A 37 36.91 -62.77 36.63
CA GLN A 37 37.92 -63.62 36.01
C GLN A 37 38.72 -62.91 34.93
N ARG A 38 38.08 -62.14 34.03
CA ARG A 38 38.74 -61.43 32.93
C ARG A 38 38.11 -60.04 32.77
N ILE A 39 38.94 -59.06 32.42
CA ILE A 39 38.51 -57.81 31.79
C ILE A 39 39.26 -57.64 30.47
N GLU A 40 38.55 -57.18 29.44
CA GLU A 40 39.09 -56.91 28.11
C GLU A 40 38.35 -55.72 27.51
N GLY A 41 39.05 -54.71 27.02
CA GLY A 41 38.40 -53.48 26.59
C GLY A 41 39.34 -52.45 25.98
N GLN A 42 38.77 -51.28 25.72
CA GLN A 42 39.48 -50.13 25.17
C GLN A 42 39.08 -48.84 25.87
N HIS A 43 40.02 -47.89 25.92
CA HIS A 43 39.78 -46.52 26.35
C HIS A 43 40.58 -45.58 25.45
N PHE A 44 39.91 -44.61 24.82
CA PHE A 44 40.52 -43.60 23.95
C PHE A 44 40.04 -42.19 24.32
N ILE A 45 40.93 -41.20 24.18
CA ILE A 45 40.55 -39.77 24.11
C ILE A 45 39.54 -39.61 22.97
N ASN A 46 38.54 -38.73 23.14
CA ASN A 46 37.46 -38.48 22.20
C ASN A 46 36.53 -39.69 21.92
N GLN A 47 36.50 -40.68 22.82
CA GLN A 47 35.57 -41.82 22.78
C GLN A 47 35.06 -42.25 24.15
N GLY A 48 35.94 -42.36 25.16
CA GLY A 48 35.62 -42.94 26.46
C GLY A 48 36.04 -44.41 26.62
N LEU A 49 35.55 -45.06 27.67
CA LEU A 49 35.87 -46.42 28.10
C LEU A 49 34.77 -47.41 27.70
N LYS A 50 35.16 -48.55 27.12
CA LYS A 50 34.29 -49.71 26.89
C LYS A 50 35.04 -51.01 27.13
N ALA A 51 34.57 -51.84 28.08
CA ALA A 51 35.16 -53.12 28.40
C ALA A 51 34.11 -54.22 28.60
N GLU A 52 34.45 -55.46 28.24
CA GLU A 52 33.73 -56.66 28.65
C GLU A 52 34.42 -57.28 29.89
N ILE A 53 33.61 -57.69 30.85
CA ILE A 53 34.06 -58.35 32.08
C ILE A 53 33.44 -59.75 32.12
N ILE A 54 34.28 -60.79 32.20
CA ILE A 54 33.82 -62.15 32.49
C ILE A 54 33.89 -62.39 34.00
N CYS A 55 32.73 -62.69 34.56
CA CYS A 55 32.51 -62.97 35.96
C CYS A 55 32.03 -64.41 36.17
N LEU A 56 32.36 -64.95 37.34
CA LEU A 56 31.94 -66.26 37.84
C LEU A 56 30.98 -66.06 39.02
N SER A 57 30.05 -66.98 39.20
CA SER A 57 29.25 -67.10 40.43
C SER A 57 28.90 -68.55 40.76
N THR A 58 28.73 -68.84 42.05
CA THR A 58 28.10 -70.07 42.56
C THR A 58 26.56 -70.04 42.48
N HIS A 59 25.97 -68.92 42.06
CA HIS A 59 24.52 -68.71 42.00
C HIS A 59 24.07 -68.61 40.53
N ALA A 60 23.33 -69.61 40.05
CA ALA A 60 22.88 -69.69 38.65
C ALA A 60 21.67 -68.81 38.29
N HIS A 61 21.14 -68.05 39.26
CA HIS A 61 19.86 -67.34 39.16
C HIS A 61 19.93 -65.89 39.67
N ILE A 62 21.11 -65.24 39.59
CA ILE A 62 21.20 -63.79 39.85
C ILE A 62 20.39 -63.06 38.76
N PRO A 63 19.32 -62.31 39.10
CA PRO A 63 18.47 -61.71 38.09
C PRO A 63 19.21 -60.62 37.32
N LEU A 64 19.35 -60.72 35.99
CA LEU A 64 20.23 -59.85 35.19
C LEU A 64 20.03 -58.35 35.44
N LYS A 65 18.79 -57.93 35.71
CA LYS A 65 18.45 -56.54 36.08
C LYS A 65 19.11 -56.01 37.36
N SER A 66 19.73 -56.85 38.19
CA SER A 66 20.50 -56.40 39.36
C SER A 66 21.93 -55.97 39.05
N PHE A 67 22.42 -56.25 37.83
CA PHE A 67 23.72 -55.76 37.35
C PHE A 67 23.59 -54.44 36.59
N ILE A 68 22.52 -54.27 35.79
CA ILE A 68 22.29 -53.08 34.97
C ILE A 68 22.24 -51.83 35.86
N ALA A 69 22.85 -50.74 35.39
CA ALA A 69 22.87 -49.43 36.06
C ALA A 69 23.55 -49.43 37.44
N VAL A 70 24.36 -50.45 37.75
CA VAL A 70 25.23 -50.49 38.93
C VAL A 70 26.61 -49.96 38.54
N GLN A 71 27.22 -49.15 39.40
CA GLN A 71 28.63 -48.74 39.23
C GLN A 71 29.56 -49.88 39.63
N ALA A 72 30.66 -50.04 38.90
CA ALA A 72 31.68 -51.03 39.20
C ALA A 72 33.07 -50.42 39.11
N ALA A 73 33.96 -50.83 40.02
CA ALA A 73 35.39 -50.60 39.97
C ALA A 73 36.11 -51.93 39.78
N VAL A 74 36.97 -52.00 38.77
CA VAL A 74 37.93 -53.08 38.57
C VAL A 74 39.30 -52.59 38.98
N ASP A 75 39.91 -53.26 39.95
CA ASP A 75 41.26 -52.95 40.40
C ASP A 75 42.23 -54.05 39.95
N GLN A 76 43.31 -53.65 39.28
CA GLN A 76 44.39 -54.53 38.85
C GLN A 76 45.65 -54.30 39.69
N VAL A 77 46.38 -55.36 40.03
CA VAL A 77 47.65 -55.27 40.75
C VAL A 77 48.79 -54.92 39.79
N THR A 78 49.53 -53.84 40.03
CA THR A 78 50.66 -53.35 39.21
C THR A 78 51.96 -54.16 39.42
N ASP A 79 53.04 -53.79 38.73
CA ASP A 79 54.40 -54.25 39.00
C ASP A 79 54.92 -53.79 40.38
N SER A 80 54.55 -52.58 40.81
CA SER A 80 54.79 -52.06 42.17
C SER A 80 53.96 -52.75 43.28
N GLY A 81 52.99 -53.60 42.93
CA GLY A 81 52.07 -54.23 43.89
C GLY A 81 50.95 -53.32 44.40
N GLU A 82 50.80 -52.14 43.81
CA GLU A 82 49.69 -51.20 44.06
C GLU A 82 48.44 -51.66 43.31
N LEU A 83 47.26 -51.16 43.71
CA LEU A 83 46.00 -51.38 42.98
C LEU A 83 45.71 -50.18 42.08
N PHE A 84 45.81 -50.39 40.76
CA PHE A 84 45.37 -49.43 39.76
C PHE A 84 43.89 -49.67 39.43
N ARG A 85 43.07 -48.62 39.50
CA ARG A 85 41.61 -48.65 39.39
C ARG A 85 41.14 -48.28 37.98
N THR A 86 40.01 -48.85 37.58
CA THR A 86 39.23 -48.44 36.40
C THR A 86 37.75 -48.61 36.74
N THR A 87 36.96 -47.54 36.61
CA THR A 87 35.56 -47.52 37.01
C THR A 87 34.61 -47.33 35.84
N GLY A 88 33.31 -47.47 36.08
CA GLY A 88 32.26 -47.24 35.09
C GLY A 88 30.91 -47.75 35.57
N ILE A 89 29.95 -47.82 34.66
CA ILE A 89 28.59 -48.31 34.85
C ILE A 89 28.41 -49.60 34.04
N ILE A 90 27.73 -50.58 34.62
CA ILE A 90 27.33 -51.79 33.87
C ILE A 90 26.12 -51.48 32.98
N THR A 91 26.34 -51.35 31.67
CA THR A 91 25.32 -50.98 30.68
C THR A 91 24.62 -52.17 30.04
N ALA A 92 25.27 -53.34 30.02
CA ALA A 92 24.70 -54.59 29.55
C ALA A 92 25.20 -55.78 30.39
N VAL A 93 24.42 -56.87 30.39
CA VAL A 93 24.79 -58.16 30.97
C VAL A 93 24.16 -59.30 30.18
N SER A 94 24.90 -60.39 30.05
CA SER A 94 24.42 -61.68 29.56
C SER A 94 24.85 -62.80 30.53
N GLN A 95 23.98 -63.79 30.71
CA GLN A 95 24.31 -65.02 31.43
C GLN A 95 24.78 -66.07 30.42
N GLY A 96 25.90 -66.72 30.74
CA GLY A 96 26.40 -67.88 30.01
C GLY A 96 25.90 -69.17 30.65
N GLN A 97 26.53 -70.27 30.27
CA GLN A 97 26.17 -71.59 30.79
C GLN A 97 26.51 -71.77 32.27
N SER A 98 25.89 -72.81 32.85
CA SER A 98 26.09 -73.26 34.22
C SER A 98 26.23 -74.77 34.25
N ASP A 99 27.14 -75.28 35.08
CA ASP A 99 27.24 -76.72 35.42
C ASP A 99 26.57 -77.06 36.76
N GLY A 100 25.89 -76.08 37.38
CA GLY A 100 25.25 -76.21 38.69
C GLY A 100 26.18 -75.92 39.88
N ALA A 101 27.49 -75.91 39.70
CA ALA A 101 28.47 -75.47 40.70
C ALA A 101 29.02 -74.07 40.38
N LEU A 102 29.20 -73.77 39.09
CA LEU A 102 29.73 -72.53 38.56
C LEU A 102 28.84 -72.01 37.42
N THR A 103 28.63 -70.70 37.36
CA THR A 103 27.85 -70.01 36.32
C THR A 103 28.62 -68.82 35.79
N LEU A 104 28.59 -68.61 34.48
CA LEU A 104 29.24 -67.47 33.84
C LEU A 104 28.30 -66.28 33.68
N TYR A 105 28.81 -65.08 33.91
CA TYR A 105 28.15 -63.81 33.61
C TYR A 105 29.12 -62.92 32.83
N LYS A 106 28.71 -62.41 31.67
CA LYS A 106 29.46 -61.39 30.90
C LYS A 106 28.78 -60.04 31.06
N LEU A 107 29.52 -59.08 31.60
CA LEU A 107 29.07 -57.71 31.82
C LEU A 107 29.74 -56.78 30.79
N THR A 108 29.07 -55.72 30.38
CA THR A 108 29.68 -54.60 29.64
C THR A 108 29.79 -53.41 30.58
N LEU A 109 31.02 -52.95 30.82
CA LEU A 109 31.37 -51.76 31.57
C LEU A 109 31.63 -50.62 30.58
N GLU A 110 30.92 -49.51 30.72
CA GLU A 110 31.16 -48.27 29.98
C GLU A 110 31.18 -47.10 30.94
N ASP A 111 31.85 -46.00 30.59
CA ASP A 111 31.75 -44.78 31.39
C ASP A 111 30.34 -44.13 31.27
N ALA A 112 30.09 -43.12 32.11
CA ALA A 112 28.77 -42.50 32.20
C ALA A 112 28.34 -41.68 30.96
N THR A 113 29.24 -41.31 30.04
CA THR A 113 28.86 -40.64 28.78
C THR A 113 28.04 -41.57 27.87
N SER A 114 28.15 -42.90 28.06
CA SER A 114 27.30 -43.90 27.40
C SER A 114 25.80 -43.70 27.62
N LEU A 115 25.42 -43.04 28.73
CA LEU A 115 24.03 -42.69 29.04
C LEU A 115 23.47 -41.60 28.13
N TRP A 116 24.32 -40.70 27.61
CA TRP A 116 23.89 -39.62 26.73
C TRP A 116 23.36 -40.09 25.39
N HIS A 117 23.81 -41.25 24.89
CA HIS A 117 23.20 -41.93 23.73
C HIS A 117 21.76 -42.40 23.97
N LYS A 118 21.26 -42.38 25.22
CA LYS A 118 19.90 -42.84 25.58
C LYS A 118 18.89 -41.70 25.72
N ARG A 119 19.33 -40.44 25.64
CA ARG A 119 18.46 -39.25 25.58
C ARG A 119 18.62 -38.56 24.24
N ARG A 120 17.49 -38.14 23.65
CA ARG A 120 17.40 -37.33 22.44
C ARG A 120 16.50 -36.14 22.70
N ASN A 121 16.83 -34.98 22.16
CA ASN A 121 16.11 -33.74 22.44
C ASN A 121 16.11 -32.76 21.26
N SER A 122 15.24 -31.77 21.35
CA SER A 122 15.20 -30.62 20.44
C SER A 122 14.95 -29.34 21.24
N ARG A 123 15.91 -28.40 21.23
CA ARG A 123 15.91 -27.18 22.04
C ARG A 123 16.84 -26.12 21.43
N VAL A 124 16.72 -24.89 21.89
CA VAL A 124 17.61 -23.79 21.51
C VAL A 124 18.38 -23.28 22.73
N PHE A 125 19.57 -22.73 22.51
CA PHE A 125 20.38 -22.03 23.50
C PHE A 125 20.65 -20.62 22.97
N MET A 126 20.42 -19.64 23.85
CA MET A 126 20.52 -18.22 23.54
C MET A 126 21.74 -17.61 24.21
N ASN A 127 22.53 -16.83 23.45
CA ASN A 127 23.65 -16.02 23.92
C ASN A 127 24.59 -16.77 24.89
N LYS A 128 25.14 -17.93 24.48
CA LYS A 128 26.01 -18.79 25.31
C LYS A 128 27.24 -19.30 24.57
N SER A 129 28.31 -19.49 25.32
CA SER A 129 29.49 -20.25 24.91
C SER A 129 29.24 -21.77 24.97
N ILE A 130 30.11 -22.55 24.32
CA ILE A 130 30.05 -24.01 24.38
C ILE A 130 30.41 -24.55 25.78
N ARG A 131 31.19 -23.80 26.58
CA ARG A 131 31.44 -24.09 28.00
C ARG A 131 30.12 -24.10 28.77
N GLU A 132 29.36 -23.01 28.71
CA GLU A 132 28.09 -22.84 29.42
C GLU A 132 27.01 -23.83 28.96
N ILE A 133 26.92 -24.13 27.66
CA ILE A 133 26.01 -25.17 27.13
C ILE A 133 26.38 -26.54 27.71
N SER A 134 27.69 -26.86 27.80
CA SER A 134 28.17 -28.12 28.37
C SER A 134 27.84 -28.22 29.87
N GLU A 135 28.14 -27.17 30.63
CA GLU A 135 27.89 -27.07 32.07
C GLU A 135 26.38 -27.10 32.40
N THR A 136 25.55 -26.47 31.56
CA THR A 136 24.08 -26.53 31.63
C THR A 136 23.58 -27.97 31.47
N LEU A 137 23.99 -28.66 30.40
CA LEU A 137 23.58 -30.04 30.16
C LEU A 137 24.09 -31.00 31.23
N PHE A 138 25.31 -30.80 31.71
CA PHE A 138 25.88 -31.61 32.77
C PHE A 138 25.10 -31.47 34.09
N SER A 139 24.78 -30.23 34.47
CA SER A 139 23.94 -29.92 35.64
C SER A 139 22.53 -30.48 35.52
N GLU A 140 21.95 -30.44 34.31
CA GLU A 140 20.65 -31.05 34.01
C GLU A 140 20.69 -32.57 34.19
N TRP A 141 21.76 -33.23 33.73
CA TRP A 141 21.95 -34.67 33.90
C TRP A 141 22.21 -35.08 35.35
N GLN A 142 22.99 -34.31 36.11
CA GLN A 142 23.22 -34.58 37.53
C GLN A 142 21.93 -34.42 38.36
N SER A 143 21.12 -33.39 38.08
CA SER A 143 19.86 -33.16 38.80
C SER A 143 18.77 -34.17 38.43
N LYS A 144 18.70 -34.63 37.18
CA LYS A 144 17.68 -35.59 36.70
C LYS A 144 18.09 -37.07 36.85
N SER A 145 19.37 -37.39 37.06
CA SER A 145 19.87 -38.78 37.18
C SER A 145 20.86 -38.96 38.35
N PRO A 146 20.43 -39.53 39.49
CA PRO A 146 21.30 -39.85 40.62
C PRO A 146 22.46 -40.79 40.26
N LEU A 147 22.25 -41.68 39.27
CA LEU A 147 23.30 -42.55 38.74
C LEU A 147 24.40 -41.74 38.03
N PHE A 148 24.01 -40.75 37.23
CA PHE A 148 24.96 -39.90 36.53
C PHE A 148 25.74 -39.03 37.52
N ALA A 149 25.04 -38.41 38.49
CA ALA A 149 25.66 -37.62 39.55
C ALA A 149 26.66 -38.41 40.42
N ALA A 150 26.41 -39.70 40.65
CA ALA A 150 27.33 -40.58 41.37
C ALA A 150 28.50 -41.10 40.52
N ALA A 151 28.39 -41.03 39.19
CA ALA A 151 29.35 -41.65 38.26
C ALA A 151 30.23 -40.65 37.49
N LEU A 152 29.81 -39.40 37.30
CA LEU A 152 30.58 -38.41 36.53
C LEU A 152 30.53 -37.01 37.15
N SER A 153 31.68 -36.35 37.11
CA SER A 153 31.92 -34.95 37.41
C SER A 153 32.53 -34.26 36.18
N LEU A 154 32.31 -32.96 36.01
CA LEU A 154 32.85 -32.18 34.90
C LEU A 154 34.09 -31.40 35.35
N ASP A 155 35.11 -31.36 34.51
CA ASP A 155 36.36 -30.63 34.69
C ASP A 155 36.61 -29.78 33.42
N THR A 156 36.57 -28.46 33.59
CA THR A 156 36.80 -27.46 32.53
C THR A 156 38.06 -26.62 32.78
N GLU A 157 38.98 -27.08 33.64
CA GLU A 157 40.25 -26.40 33.93
C GLU A 157 41.22 -26.43 32.73
N GLY A 158 41.13 -27.45 31.86
CA GLY A 158 41.95 -27.60 30.65
C GLY A 158 41.44 -26.85 29.41
N LEU A 159 40.56 -25.85 29.59
CA LEU A 159 39.98 -25.05 28.51
C LEU A 159 40.49 -23.60 28.55
N GLU A 160 41.42 -23.27 27.65
CA GLU A 160 41.91 -21.91 27.42
C GLU A 160 41.12 -21.20 26.31
N ASN A 161 40.70 -19.94 26.50
CA ASN A 161 40.11 -19.07 25.47
C ASN A 161 38.88 -19.66 24.72
N THR A 162 37.96 -20.28 25.44
CA THR A 162 36.77 -20.98 24.88
C THR A 162 35.51 -20.14 24.78
N ASP A 163 35.57 -18.89 25.21
CA ASP A 163 34.38 -18.17 25.70
C ASP A 163 33.75 -17.31 24.58
N GLU A 164 33.78 -17.83 23.34
CA GLU A 164 33.06 -17.27 22.19
C GLU A 164 31.55 -17.46 22.38
N ILE A 165 30.89 -16.39 22.82
CA ILE A 165 29.43 -16.34 22.97
C ILE A 165 28.77 -16.43 21.60
N ARG A 166 27.96 -17.48 21.40
CA ARG A 166 27.13 -17.68 20.22
C ARG A 166 25.71 -17.16 20.49
N PRO A 167 25.10 -16.34 19.62
CA PRO A 167 23.76 -15.79 19.85
C PRO A 167 22.67 -16.87 19.75
N PHE A 168 22.93 -17.93 18.97
CA PHE A 168 21.98 -19.02 18.75
C PHE A 168 22.70 -20.34 18.53
N VAL A 169 22.24 -21.41 19.21
CA VAL A 169 22.63 -22.80 18.95
C VAL A 169 21.40 -23.70 19.08
N MET A 170 21.11 -24.54 18.09
CA MET A 170 19.97 -25.47 18.08
C MET A 170 20.43 -26.92 18.26
N GLN A 171 19.91 -27.63 19.27
CA GLN A 171 19.89 -29.10 19.28
C GLN A 171 18.67 -29.56 18.46
N SER A 172 18.86 -30.40 17.43
CA SER A 172 17.80 -30.71 16.46
C SER A 172 17.60 -32.21 16.24
N ASN A 173 16.77 -32.84 17.09
CA ASN A 173 16.54 -34.29 17.15
C ASN A 173 17.82 -35.13 17.36
N GLU A 174 18.82 -34.53 18.00
CA GLU A 174 20.13 -35.15 18.30
C GLU A 174 20.09 -35.84 19.68
N THR A 175 20.86 -36.91 19.85
CA THR A 175 21.21 -37.36 21.21
C THR A 175 22.10 -36.32 21.89
N ASP A 176 22.07 -36.29 23.23
CA ASP A 176 22.93 -35.34 23.98
C ASP A 176 24.43 -35.61 23.71
N TYR A 177 24.82 -36.85 23.36
CA TYR A 177 26.18 -37.20 22.93
C TYR A 177 26.51 -36.59 21.55
N GLU A 178 25.63 -36.76 20.57
CA GLU A 178 25.83 -36.19 19.22
C GLU A 178 25.96 -34.67 19.30
N PHE A 179 25.08 -34.02 20.07
CA PHE A 179 25.06 -32.57 20.27
C PHE A 179 26.32 -32.04 20.99
N LEU A 180 26.65 -32.55 22.18
CA LEU A 180 27.84 -32.11 22.92
C LEU A 180 29.11 -32.34 22.11
N THR A 181 29.29 -33.55 21.57
CA THR A 181 30.54 -33.90 20.90
C THR A 181 30.66 -33.27 19.50
N ARG A 182 29.60 -32.76 18.85
CA ARG A 182 29.76 -31.89 17.66
C ARG A 182 30.20 -30.48 18.02
N LEU A 183 29.69 -29.94 19.14
CA LEU A 183 30.05 -28.61 19.60
C LEU A 183 31.53 -28.57 20.02
N TRP A 184 31.96 -29.54 20.84
CA TRP A 184 33.37 -29.68 21.22
C TRP A 184 34.30 -29.84 20.01
N ARG A 185 33.93 -30.68 19.04
CA ARG A 185 34.63 -30.79 17.74
C ARG A 185 34.75 -29.45 17.01
N SER A 186 33.69 -28.64 16.96
CA SER A 186 33.70 -27.34 16.29
C SER A 186 34.64 -26.30 16.94
N GLU A 187 35.06 -26.54 18.17
CA GLU A 187 36.01 -25.71 18.92
C GLU A 187 37.39 -26.36 19.08
N GLY A 188 37.62 -27.55 18.51
CA GLY A 188 38.84 -28.32 18.71
C GLY A 188 39.00 -28.90 20.12
N ILE A 189 37.95 -28.89 20.93
CA ILE A 189 37.94 -29.40 22.31
C ILE A 189 37.94 -30.94 22.27
N SER A 190 39.01 -31.54 22.75
CA SER A 190 39.07 -32.96 23.07
C SER A 190 38.40 -33.25 24.42
N TRP A 191 37.82 -34.43 24.59
CA TRP A 191 37.23 -34.91 25.83
C TRP A 191 37.85 -36.23 26.29
N LEU A 192 38.14 -36.31 27.58
CA LEU A 192 38.75 -37.46 28.26
C LEU A 192 37.91 -37.82 29.47
N VAL A 193 37.59 -39.10 29.66
CA VAL A 193 37.05 -39.60 30.94
C VAL A 193 38.20 -40.14 31.76
N ASP A 194 38.47 -39.50 32.90
CA ASP A 194 39.60 -39.80 33.76
C ASP A 194 39.13 -40.30 35.13
N GLU A 195 39.97 -41.04 35.85
CA GLU A 195 39.63 -41.48 37.21
C GLU A 195 39.89 -40.35 38.22
N ALA A 196 39.00 -40.14 39.18
CA ALA A 196 39.27 -39.21 40.28
C ALA A 196 40.37 -39.73 41.23
N GLN A 197 40.65 -41.04 41.21
CA GLN A 197 41.75 -41.67 41.93
C GLN A 197 42.19 -42.98 41.23
N HIS A 198 43.30 -42.94 40.49
CA HIS A 198 43.83 -44.10 39.76
C HIS A 198 44.44 -45.16 40.68
N LYS A 199 45.03 -44.78 41.82
CA LYS A 199 45.68 -45.71 42.77
C LYS A 199 44.94 -45.80 44.10
N VAL A 200 44.56 -47.01 44.52
CA VAL A 200 43.83 -47.25 45.78
C VAL A 200 44.60 -48.18 46.73
N VAL A 201 44.45 -47.95 48.04
CA VAL A 201 45.13 -48.76 49.08
C VAL A 201 44.48 -50.14 49.26
N ARG A 202 43.20 -50.29 48.89
CA ARG A 202 42.43 -51.55 48.93
C ARG A 202 41.20 -51.44 48.03
N SER A 203 40.73 -52.55 47.45
CA SER A 203 39.58 -52.53 46.55
C SER A 203 38.26 -52.07 47.17
N ALA A 204 38.09 -52.28 48.48
CA ALA A 204 36.93 -51.82 49.24
C ALA A 204 36.91 -50.30 49.53
N VAL A 205 37.68 -49.48 48.81
CA VAL A 205 37.53 -48.02 48.79
C VAL A 205 36.29 -47.67 47.95
N PRO A 206 35.36 -46.82 48.45
CA PRO A 206 34.16 -46.41 47.70
C PRO A 206 34.48 -45.86 46.31
N ILE A 207 33.63 -46.22 45.34
CA ILE A 207 33.70 -45.69 43.98
C ILE A 207 33.50 -44.16 44.03
N GLN A 208 34.38 -43.41 43.39
CA GLN A 208 34.25 -41.96 43.19
C GLN A 208 33.69 -41.70 41.79
N PRO A 209 33.04 -40.54 41.54
CA PRO A 209 32.72 -40.12 40.18
C PRO A 209 34.00 -40.01 39.34
N GLN A 210 33.93 -40.44 38.08
CA GLN A 210 34.97 -40.13 37.08
C GLN A 210 34.97 -38.63 36.78
N LYS A 211 36.06 -38.12 36.20
CA LYS A 211 36.17 -36.75 35.71
C LYS A 211 36.06 -36.72 34.19
N LEU A 212 35.04 -36.09 33.65
CA LEU A 212 35.02 -35.69 32.25
C LEU A 212 35.84 -34.41 32.11
N ARG A 213 37.06 -34.54 31.60
CA ARG A 213 38.02 -33.45 31.39
C ARG A 213 37.84 -32.94 29.96
N LEU A 214 37.47 -31.67 29.81
CA LEU A 214 37.41 -30.98 28.52
C LEU A 214 38.71 -30.20 28.31
N LEU A 215 39.40 -30.46 27.20
CA LEU A 215 40.79 -30.10 26.97
C LEU A 215 40.98 -29.51 25.57
N ASN A 216 41.62 -28.36 25.41
CA ASN A 216 41.93 -27.78 24.08
C ASN A 216 43.40 -27.41 23.86
N HIS A 217 44.30 -27.83 24.76
CA HIS A 217 45.73 -27.57 24.69
C HIS A 217 46.54 -28.73 25.31
N ASN A 218 47.71 -29.06 24.74
CA ASN A 218 48.47 -30.24 25.17
C ASN A 218 49.09 -30.14 26.58
N ASN A 219 49.16 -28.94 27.17
CA ASN A 219 49.74 -28.74 28.50
C ASN A 219 48.86 -29.29 29.64
N ALA A 220 47.57 -29.53 29.42
CA ALA A 220 46.68 -30.14 30.41
C ALA A 220 46.85 -31.66 30.56
N TYR A 221 47.60 -32.32 29.66
CA TYR A 221 47.91 -33.75 29.78
C TYR A 221 49.05 -33.99 30.78
N SER A 222 48.81 -34.91 31.71
CA SER A 222 49.66 -35.13 32.89
C SER A 222 50.74 -36.19 32.65
N ALA A 223 51.86 -36.12 33.37
CA ALA A 223 52.84 -37.20 33.36
C ALA A 223 52.30 -38.43 34.12
N LEU A 224 52.58 -39.65 33.65
CA LEU A 224 52.41 -40.85 34.49
C LEU A 224 53.34 -40.76 35.71
N GLU A 225 52.89 -41.25 36.87
CA GLU A 225 53.69 -41.21 38.12
C GLU A 225 55.06 -41.89 38.00
N ARG A 226 55.19 -42.94 37.15
CA ARG A 226 56.48 -43.60 36.87
C ARG A 226 57.45 -42.74 36.03
N GLY A 227 56.95 -41.69 35.37
CA GLY A 227 57.67 -40.73 34.52
C GLY A 227 58.19 -41.30 33.20
N HIS A 228 58.82 -42.48 33.25
CA HIS A 228 59.48 -43.14 32.14
C HIS A 228 59.03 -44.61 32.03
N ILE A 229 59.15 -45.17 30.83
CA ILE A 229 58.92 -46.59 30.55
C ILE A 229 60.10 -47.14 29.74
N ARG A 230 60.61 -48.32 30.15
CA ARG A 230 61.72 -48.99 29.46
C ARG A 230 61.19 -49.81 28.28
N PHE A 231 61.86 -49.71 27.15
CA PHE A 231 61.75 -50.65 26.03
C PHE A 231 62.57 -51.90 26.34
N HIS A 232 61.90 -53.03 26.57
CA HIS A 232 62.55 -54.31 26.86
C HIS A 232 61.59 -55.48 26.66
N ARG A 233 62.15 -56.69 26.47
CA ARG A 233 61.38 -57.94 26.50
C ARG A 233 60.51 -57.99 27.77
N SER A 234 59.25 -58.42 27.63
CA SER A 234 58.43 -58.78 28.77
C SER A 234 58.67 -60.26 29.11
N HIS A 235 59.03 -60.55 30.36
CA HIS A 235 59.30 -61.90 30.83
C HIS A 235 59.04 -62.00 32.34
N ALA A 236 58.57 -63.15 32.83
CA ALA A 236 58.23 -63.40 34.24
C ALA A 236 59.44 -63.45 35.21
N ALA A 237 60.56 -62.85 34.83
CA ALA A 237 61.79 -62.67 35.62
C ALA A 237 62.35 -61.24 35.53
N GLU A 238 61.68 -60.33 34.82
CA GLU A 238 61.92 -58.89 34.90
C GLU A 238 61.14 -58.33 36.10
N ASN A 239 61.68 -57.34 36.81
CA ASN A 239 61.09 -56.80 38.05
C ASN A 239 60.11 -55.63 37.83
N SER A 240 59.90 -55.21 36.59
CA SER A 240 59.02 -54.08 36.23
C SER A 240 58.40 -54.28 34.85
N ASP A 241 57.28 -53.62 34.62
CA ASP A 241 56.56 -53.66 33.35
C ASP A 241 57.28 -52.83 32.26
N THR A 242 57.21 -53.27 31.00
CA THR A 242 57.96 -52.69 29.88
C THR A 242 57.15 -52.63 28.59
N VAL A 243 57.55 -51.76 27.66
CA VAL A 243 57.14 -51.85 26.26
C VAL A 243 58.01 -52.93 25.59
N SER A 244 57.37 -53.95 25.02
CA SER A 244 58.03 -55.10 24.40
C SER A 244 58.03 -55.07 22.87
N SER A 245 57.13 -54.29 22.27
CA SER A 245 57.19 -53.91 20.84
C SER A 245 56.78 -52.45 20.68
N PHE A 246 57.45 -51.73 19.79
CA PHE A 246 57.19 -50.33 19.47
C PHE A 246 57.27 -50.18 17.96
N THR A 247 56.30 -49.50 17.34
CA THR A 247 56.20 -49.39 15.88
C THR A 247 55.69 -48.00 15.51
N GLY A 248 56.48 -47.26 14.73
CA GLY A 248 56.08 -45.99 14.15
C GLY A 248 55.34 -46.19 12.84
N HIS A 249 54.17 -45.57 12.72
CA HIS A 249 53.38 -45.49 11.49
C HIS A 249 53.49 -44.08 10.93
N ARG A 250 53.53 -43.96 9.60
CA ARG A 250 53.41 -42.68 8.89
C ARG A 250 52.34 -42.80 7.80
N SER A 251 51.62 -41.71 7.56
CA SER A 251 50.68 -41.58 6.45
C SER A 251 50.87 -40.22 5.76
N LEU A 252 50.55 -40.17 4.46
CA LEU A 252 50.48 -38.91 3.72
C LEU A 252 49.10 -38.29 3.99
N GLN A 253 49.09 -37.00 4.34
CA GLN A 253 47.89 -36.24 4.67
C GLN A 253 47.89 -34.93 3.84
N SER A 254 46.85 -34.13 3.99
CA SER A 254 46.74 -32.83 3.33
C SER A 254 47.81 -31.86 3.83
N SER A 255 48.61 -31.31 2.92
CA SER A 255 49.75 -30.44 3.23
C SER A 255 49.38 -28.96 3.29
N SER A 256 48.19 -28.57 2.82
CA SER A 256 47.63 -27.23 3.03
C SER A 256 46.12 -27.24 3.27
N VAL A 257 45.62 -26.28 4.04
CA VAL A 257 44.19 -26.12 4.36
C VAL A 257 43.77 -24.65 4.20
N GLN A 258 42.60 -24.42 3.59
CA GLN A 258 41.98 -23.10 3.48
C GLN A 258 40.46 -23.17 3.70
N ALA A 259 39.92 -22.14 4.38
CA ALA A 259 38.50 -21.98 4.63
C ALA A 259 38.02 -20.62 4.08
N GLN A 260 36.85 -20.61 3.44
CA GLN A 260 36.17 -19.39 2.99
C GLN A 260 34.68 -19.43 3.33
N ARG A 261 34.08 -18.25 3.55
CA ARG A 261 32.64 -18.08 3.81
C ARG A 261 32.11 -16.77 3.23
N TRP A 262 30.81 -16.73 2.98
CA TRP A 262 30.10 -15.47 2.74
C TRP A 262 29.80 -14.77 4.07
N GLN A 263 30.04 -13.47 4.18
CA GLN A 263 29.65 -12.65 5.34
C GLN A 263 28.53 -11.69 4.92
N SER A 264 27.30 -11.99 5.34
CA SER A 264 26.12 -11.16 5.02
C SER A 264 26.24 -9.74 5.58
N GLU A 265 26.84 -9.58 6.76
CA GLU A 265 27.00 -8.29 7.47
C GLU A 265 27.82 -7.25 6.69
N GLN A 266 28.73 -7.72 5.82
CA GLN A 266 29.65 -6.87 5.05
C GLN A 266 29.43 -7.00 3.53
N LEU A 267 28.58 -7.93 3.09
CA LEU A 267 28.39 -8.31 1.68
C LEU A 267 29.71 -8.71 0.97
N THR A 268 30.61 -9.36 1.71
CA THR A 268 31.94 -9.79 1.24
C THR A 268 32.17 -11.28 1.44
N ARG A 269 33.20 -11.82 0.77
CA ARG A 269 33.77 -13.14 1.09
C ARG A 269 34.92 -12.97 2.08
N ASP A 270 34.82 -13.68 3.19
CA ASP A 270 35.87 -13.80 4.21
C ASP A 270 36.62 -15.13 3.99
N GLN A 271 37.93 -15.13 4.17
CA GLN A 271 38.83 -16.21 3.77
C GLN A 271 40.09 -16.21 4.63
N SER A 272 40.43 -17.36 5.23
CA SER A 272 41.70 -17.54 5.94
C SER A 272 42.89 -17.54 4.98
N ASP A 273 44.08 -17.21 5.49
CA ASP A 273 45.30 -17.52 4.73
C ASP A 273 45.48 -19.04 4.62
N GLY A 274 46.01 -19.50 3.49
CA GLY A 274 46.32 -20.92 3.29
C GLY A 274 47.40 -21.35 4.27
N LEU A 275 47.05 -22.23 5.22
CA LEU A 275 47.98 -22.74 6.23
C LEU A 275 48.63 -24.01 5.67
N LEU A 276 49.97 -24.03 5.63
CA LEU A 276 50.77 -25.21 5.34
C LEU A 276 50.96 -26.04 6.63
N SER A 277 50.88 -27.37 6.51
CA SER A 277 51.20 -28.30 7.60
C SER A 277 52.61 -28.04 8.14
N HIS A 278 52.74 -28.05 9.47
CA HIS A 278 54.02 -27.93 10.17
C HIS A 278 54.80 -29.25 10.19
N HIS A 279 54.13 -30.38 9.96
CA HIS A 279 54.76 -31.70 9.95
C HIS A 279 55.38 -32.04 8.59
N LEU A 280 56.68 -32.38 8.58
CA LEU A 280 57.35 -32.82 7.35
C LEU A 280 56.87 -34.22 6.92
N HIS A 281 56.10 -34.27 5.83
CA HIS A 281 55.58 -35.52 5.27
C HIS A 281 56.64 -36.34 4.51
N SER A 282 57.64 -35.69 3.91
CA SER A 282 58.64 -36.32 3.04
C SER A 282 59.98 -35.62 3.07
N ASP A 283 61.08 -36.37 3.16
CA ASP A 283 62.45 -35.82 3.00
C ASP A 283 62.81 -35.57 1.51
N SER A 284 61.96 -36.04 0.58
CA SER A 284 62.19 -35.97 -0.87
C SER A 284 61.35 -34.92 -1.59
N GLN A 285 60.35 -34.32 -0.92
CA GLN A 285 59.43 -33.31 -1.45
C GLN A 285 59.02 -32.38 -0.31
N ALA A 286 59.01 -31.06 -0.54
CA ALA A 286 58.56 -30.08 0.44
C ALA A 286 57.02 -30.10 0.53
N ASN A 287 56.45 -29.65 1.67
CA ASN A 287 55.00 -29.67 1.88
C ASN A 287 54.24 -28.84 0.81
N GLU A 288 54.88 -27.79 0.29
CA GLU A 288 54.43 -26.95 -0.82
C GLU A 288 54.45 -27.68 -2.17
N SER A 289 55.47 -28.52 -2.44
CA SER A 289 55.60 -29.23 -3.72
C SER A 289 54.73 -30.49 -3.81
N LEU A 290 54.17 -30.94 -2.69
CA LEU A 290 53.16 -32.00 -2.65
C LEU A 290 51.77 -31.53 -3.15
N ASN A 291 51.44 -30.24 -2.96
CA ASN A 291 50.19 -29.61 -3.42
C ASN A 291 48.90 -30.37 -3.01
N LEU A 292 48.83 -30.84 -1.75
CA LEU A 292 47.72 -31.64 -1.22
C LEU A 292 46.73 -30.77 -0.43
N GLU A 293 46.03 -29.89 -1.15
CA GLU A 293 45.13 -28.88 -0.57
C GLU A 293 43.78 -29.46 -0.08
N GLN A 294 43.23 -28.83 0.96
CA GLN A 294 41.81 -28.92 1.35
C GLN A 294 41.18 -27.52 1.40
N ALA A 295 40.41 -27.18 0.36
CA ALA A 295 39.71 -25.91 0.23
C ALA A 295 38.23 -26.06 0.61
N TRP A 296 37.84 -25.52 1.75
CA TRP A 296 36.48 -25.61 2.31
C TRP A 296 35.68 -24.32 2.10
N THR A 297 34.42 -24.46 1.68
CA THR A 297 33.45 -23.37 1.66
C THR A 297 32.39 -23.64 2.70
N LEU A 298 32.16 -22.70 3.62
CA LEU A 298 31.34 -22.88 4.83
C LEU A 298 30.32 -21.76 4.98
N SER A 299 29.25 -22.04 5.71
CA SER A 299 28.34 -21.00 6.22
C SER A 299 29.08 -20.07 7.19
N PRO A 300 28.72 -18.77 7.28
CA PRO A 300 29.14 -17.92 8.39
C PRO A 300 28.66 -18.49 9.73
N ALA A 301 29.48 -18.39 10.78
CA ALA A 301 29.28 -19.14 12.02
C ALA A 301 27.99 -18.73 12.74
N TRP A 302 27.80 -17.42 12.91
CA TRP A 302 26.57 -16.76 13.32
C TRP A 302 26.59 -15.32 12.78
N THR A 303 25.56 -14.54 13.11
CA THR A 303 25.42 -13.12 12.75
C THR A 303 24.82 -12.42 13.97
N ALA A 304 25.38 -11.27 14.36
CA ALA A 304 25.03 -10.61 15.62
C ALA A 304 23.74 -9.76 15.53
N ASP A 305 23.25 -9.30 16.68
CA ASP A 305 22.42 -8.11 16.78
C ASP A 305 23.20 -6.88 16.29
N LEU A 306 22.56 -6.01 15.51
CA LEU A 306 23.15 -4.77 14.99
C LEU A 306 23.53 -3.77 16.10
N LYS A 307 22.98 -3.96 17.31
CA LYS A 307 23.27 -3.16 18.51
C LYS A 307 24.36 -3.78 19.40
N GLY A 308 24.64 -5.08 19.26
CA GLY A 308 25.45 -5.85 20.21
C GLY A 308 24.75 -6.17 21.55
N ASP A 309 23.43 -5.96 21.64
CA ASP A 309 22.63 -6.27 22.85
C ASP A 309 22.67 -7.77 23.23
N ASP A 310 23.01 -8.64 22.27
CA ASP A 310 23.15 -10.10 22.44
C ASP A 310 24.51 -10.55 23.02
N GLN A 311 25.48 -9.63 23.13
CA GLN A 311 26.87 -9.90 23.55
C GLN A 311 27.59 -10.96 22.69
N ALA A 312 27.11 -11.20 21.46
CA ALA A 312 27.70 -12.19 20.57
C ALA A 312 29.15 -11.85 20.18
N SER A 313 30.02 -12.85 20.15
CA SER A 313 31.39 -12.68 19.65
C SER A 313 31.39 -12.40 18.14
N GLN A 314 32.17 -11.44 17.65
CA GLN A 314 32.04 -10.99 16.25
C GLN A 314 32.49 -12.08 15.25
N SER A 315 31.63 -12.40 14.27
CA SER A 315 31.97 -13.28 13.15
C SER A 315 33.03 -12.63 12.25
N GLY A 316 34.25 -13.14 12.25
CA GLY A 316 35.34 -12.63 11.41
C GLY A 316 36.48 -13.63 11.18
N ARG A 317 37.47 -13.22 10.38
CA ARG A 317 38.54 -14.10 9.86
C ARG A 317 39.27 -14.92 10.93
N GLN A 318 39.41 -14.40 12.14
CA GLN A 318 40.05 -15.10 13.28
C GLN A 318 39.45 -16.49 13.54
N GLN A 319 38.15 -16.69 13.30
CA GLN A 319 37.49 -17.98 13.42
C GLN A 319 37.88 -18.95 12.30
N LEU A 320 38.04 -18.46 11.07
CA LEU A 320 38.55 -19.26 9.94
C LEU A 320 40.01 -19.64 10.19
N ASP A 321 40.82 -18.69 10.66
CA ASP A 321 42.22 -18.91 11.02
C ASP A 321 42.36 -19.88 12.22
N LYS A 322 41.35 -19.99 13.11
CA LYS A 322 41.25 -20.97 14.21
C LYS A 322 40.87 -22.36 13.68
N LEU A 323 39.86 -22.45 12.81
CA LEU A 323 39.42 -23.70 12.18
C LEU A 323 40.50 -24.30 11.25
N ASN A 324 41.20 -23.46 10.48
CA ASN A 324 42.35 -23.88 9.67
C ASN A 324 43.44 -24.55 10.52
N ARG A 325 43.74 -23.98 11.70
CA ARG A 325 44.70 -24.57 12.65
C ARG A 325 44.20 -25.90 13.20
N GLN A 326 42.94 -26.00 13.64
CA GLN A 326 42.36 -27.26 14.10
C GLN A 326 42.44 -28.36 13.03
N TRP A 327 42.20 -28.04 11.75
CA TRP A 327 42.34 -29.00 10.66
C TRP A 327 43.80 -29.37 10.37
N SER A 328 44.73 -28.41 10.34
CA SER A 328 46.17 -28.69 10.19
C SER A 328 46.68 -29.58 11.32
N ASP A 329 46.34 -29.27 12.57
CA ASP A 329 46.69 -30.05 13.76
C ASP A 329 46.11 -31.48 13.68
N TYR A 330 44.91 -31.65 13.13
CA TYR A 330 44.31 -32.98 12.93
C TYR A 330 45.04 -33.79 11.84
N TYR A 331 45.41 -33.17 10.72
CA TYR A 331 46.21 -33.84 9.69
C TYR A 331 47.61 -34.20 10.20
N ASP A 332 48.25 -33.32 10.96
CA ASP A 332 49.54 -33.57 11.61
C ASP A 332 49.42 -34.73 12.63
N LEU A 333 48.33 -34.80 13.39
CA LEU A 333 48.00 -35.92 14.31
C LEU A 333 47.81 -37.27 13.60
N GLN A 334 47.26 -37.31 12.37
CA GLN A 334 47.16 -38.55 11.58
C GLN A 334 48.46 -38.89 10.82
N SER A 335 49.32 -37.89 10.57
CA SER A 335 50.51 -38.04 9.72
C SER A 335 51.58 -38.99 10.27
N ARG A 336 51.76 -39.04 11.60
CA ARG A 336 52.72 -39.92 12.29
C ARG A 336 52.23 -40.26 13.69
N TYR A 337 51.93 -41.53 13.94
CA TYR A 337 51.60 -42.06 15.27
C TYR A 337 52.38 -43.34 15.55
N PHE A 338 52.33 -43.84 16.78
CA PHE A 338 53.05 -45.05 17.19
C PHE A 338 52.09 -46.04 17.85
N THR A 339 52.34 -47.34 17.69
CA THR A 339 51.67 -48.42 18.42
C THR A 339 52.68 -49.17 19.27
N ALA A 340 52.36 -49.41 20.54
CA ALA A 340 53.26 -50.04 21.49
C ALA A 340 52.60 -51.20 22.24
N VAL A 341 53.13 -52.42 22.08
CA VAL A 341 52.72 -53.59 22.88
C VAL A 341 53.50 -53.57 24.19
N SER A 342 52.79 -53.64 25.30
CA SER A 342 53.28 -53.30 26.63
C SER A 342 52.73 -54.24 27.71
N SER A 343 53.50 -54.46 28.77
CA SER A 343 52.98 -55.00 30.03
C SER A 343 52.63 -53.93 31.06
N VAL A 344 52.76 -52.63 30.75
CA VAL A 344 52.53 -51.56 31.73
C VAL A 344 51.04 -51.42 32.07
N ARG A 345 50.71 -51.77 33.33
CA ARG A 345 49.32 -51.83 33.84
C ARG A 345 48.72 -50.47 34.15
N ASP A 346 49.52 -49.57 34.74
CA ASP A 346 49.14 -48.21 35.12
C ASP A 346 49.17 -47.19 33.95
N ALA A 347 49.37 -47.65 32.72
CA ALA A 347 49.23 -46.83 31.52
C ALA A 347 47.78 -46.38 31.34
N GLN A 348 47.55 -45.08 31.10
CA GLN A 348 46.22 -44.46 31.03
C GLN A 348 46.17 -43.43 29.88
N PRO A 349 45.08 -43.36 29.09
CA PRO A 349 44.90 -42.31 28.09
C PRO A 349 44.87 -40.91 28.69
N GLY A 350 45.38 -39.92 27.97
CA GLY A 350 45.54 -38.55 28.49
C GLY A 350 46.76 -38.34 29.38
N TYR A 351 47.57 -39.37 29.59
CA TYR A 351 48.85 -39.29 30.29
C TYR A 351 50.03 -39.55 29.36
N TRP A 352 51.18 -38.92 29.65
CA TRP A 352 52.41 -39.08 28.88
C TRP A 352 53.57 -39.65 29.70
N PHE A 353 54.58 -40.18 29.02
CA PHE A 353 55.79 -40.76 29.61
C PHE A 353 57.01 -40.61 28.68
N GLU A 354 58.21 -40.69 29.22
CA GLU A 354 59.45 -40.78 28.43
C GLU A 354 59.76 -42.26 28.07
N LEU A 355 59.92 -42.57 26.78
CA LEU A 355 60.39 -43.89 26.35
C LEU A 355 61.92 -43.97 26.43
N THR A 356 62.44 -45.04 27.02
CA THR A 356 63.89 -45.21 27.29
C THR A 356 64.38 -46.61 26.91
N GLY A 357 65.63 -46.73 26.44
CA GLY A 357 66.24 -48.01 26.07
C GLY A 357 65.87 -48.52 24.68
N HIS A 358 65.32 -47.65 23.81
CA HIS A 358 64.99 -47.96 22.43
C HIS A 358 66.02 -47.33 21.49
N SER A 359 66.75 -48.16 20.74
CA SER A 359 67.95 -47.77 19.99
C SER A 359 67.80 -46.57 19.04
N GLU A 360 66.66 -46.39 18.38
CA GLU A 360 66.32 -45.17 17.63
C GLU A 360 65.95 -44.00 18.56
N ILE A 361 64.90 -44.16 19.37
CA ILE A 361 64.32 -43.09 20.18
C ILE A 361 65.30 -42.46 21.18
N ASP A 362 66.21 -43.25 21.76
CA ASP A 362 67.24 -42.74 22.68
C ASP A 362 68.20 -41.72 22.02
N GLN A 363 68.27 -41.68 20.68
CA GLN A 363 69.08 -40.72 19.91
C GLN A 363 68.38 -39.36 19.68
N HIS A 364 67.08 -39.26 19.94
CA HIS A 364 66.34 -38.01 19.79
C HIS A 364 66.47 -37.10 21.03
N GLU A 365 66.16 -35.81 20.85
CA GLU A 365 66.06 -34.85 21.96
C GLU A 365 64.95 -35.23 22.96
N SER A 366 65.07 -34.77 24.21
CA SER A 366 64.21 -35.24 25.32
C SER A 366 62.71 -35.10 25.05
N VAL A 367 62.27 -33.97 24.47
CA VAL A 367 60.86 -33.71 24.11
C VAL A 367 60.34 -34.71 23.07
N ASP A 368 61.22 -35.17 22.19
CA ASP A 368 60.94 -36.13 21.11
C ASP A 368 60.91 -37.60 21.59
N ARG A 369 61.26 -37.82 22.88
CA ARG A 369 61.12 -39.09 23.61
C ARG A 369 59.87 -39.13 24.50
N GLU A 370 59.14 -38.02 24.65
CA GLU A 370 57.90 -37.95 25.41
C GLU A 370 56.68 -38.36 24.56
N PHE A 371 56.01 -39.44 24.96
CA PHE A 371 54.85 -40.00 24.26
C PHE A 371 53.58 -39.86 25.10
N LEU A 372 52.56 -39.22 24.53
CA LEU A 372 51.21 -39.11 25.07
C LEU A 372 50.37 -40.31 24.62
N ILE A 373 49.68 -40.94 25.58
CA ILE A 373 48.77 -42.06 25.33
C ILE A 373 47.44 -41.51 24.82
N LEU A 374 47.17 -41.65 23.51
CA LEU A 374 45.87 -41.33 22.90
C LEU A 374 44.81 -42.37 23.26
N GLY A 375 45.23 -43.60 23.50
CA GLY A 375 44.35 -44.67 23.96
C GLY A 375 45.08 -45.97 24.26
N LYS A 376 44.37 -46.88 24.92
CA LYS A 376 44.81 -48.24 25.22
C LYS A 376 43.73 -49.25 24.84
N GLN A 377 44.14 -50.35 24.23
CA GLN A 377 43.40 -51.60 24.24
C GLN A 377 44.08 -52.52 25.27
N PHE A 378 43.31 -53.08 26.19
CA PHE A 378 43.85 -53.77 27.35
C PHE A 378 43.08 -55.04 27.68
N PHE A 379 43.79 -56.04 28.19
CA PHE A 379 43.24 -57.30 28.62
C PHE A 379 44.02 -57.81 29.83
N ASN A 380 43.30 -58.30 30.85
CA ASN A 380 43.85 -58.93 32.05
C ASN A 380 42.97 -60.12 32.47
N GLN A 381 43.56 -61.15 33.11
CA GLN A 381 42.78 -62.20 33.78
C GLN A 381 43.42 -62.75 35.07
N ASN A 382 42.57 -63.23 35.98
CA ASN A 382 42.98 -63.91 37.21
C ASN A 382 43.55 -65.32 36.91
N ASN A 383 44.56 -65.72 37.69
CA ASN A 383 45.24 -67.02 37.55
C ASN A 383 44.51 -68.12 38.34
N LEU A 384 43.55 -68.80 37.70
CA LEU A 384 42.80 -69.90 38.33
C LEU A 384 43.65 -71.17 38.52
N PRO A 385 43.30 -72.02 39.52
CA PRO A 385 43.70 -73.43 39.54
C PRO A 385 43.41 -74.13 38.21
N LYS A 386 44.22 -75.14 37.87
CA LYS A 386 44.13 -75.87 36.60
C LYS A 386 42.72 -76.43 36.33
N ASP A 387 42.07 -76.98 37.36
CA ASP A 387 40.78 -77.66 37.23
C ASP A 387 39.65 -76.65 37.01
N LEU A 388 39.63 -75.55 37.77
CA LEU A 388 38.74 -74.40 37.52
C LEU A 388 38.99 -73.76 36.15
N THR A 389 40.23 -73.74 35.66
CA THR A 389 40.56 -73.24 34.32
C THR A 389 39.93 -74.11 33.24
N ALA A 390 40.02 -75.44 33.36
CA ALA A 390 39.40 -76.38 32.42
C ALA A 390 37.86 -76.30 32.45
N GLN A 391 37.28 -76.21 33.65
CA GLN A 391 35.84 -76.03 33.87
C GLN A 391 35.32 -74.73 33.23
N LEU A 392 36.05 -73.63 33.41
CA LEU A 392 35.78 -72.34 32.76
C LEU A 392 35.85 -72.44 31.23
N SER A 393 36.88 -73.05 30.67
CA SER A 393 37.03 -73.18 29.21
C SER A 393 35.85 -73.94 28.59
N ALA A 394 35.41 -75.04 29.22
CA ALA A 394 34.24 -75.79 28.77
C ALA A 394 32.96 -74.96 28.85
N LEU A 395 32.73 -74.23 29.94
CA LEU A 395 31.56 -73.36 30.08
C LEU A 395 31.57 -72.21 29.06
N LEU A 396 32.73 -71.65 28.70
CA LEU A 396 32.86 -70.61 27.66
C LEU A 396 32.54 -71.15 26.26
N GLU A 397 33.03 -72.35 25.93
CA GLU A 397 32.78 -73.02 24.65
C GLU A 397 31.29 -73.31 24.43
N VAL A 398 30.60 -73.86 25.44
CA VAL A 398 29.15 -74.13 25.41
C VAL A 398 28.31 -72.84 25.57
N SER A 399 28.90 -71.75 26.06
CA SER A 399 28.31 -70.40 25.97
C SER A 399 28.49 -69.74 24.60
N HIS A 400 29.29 -70.35 23.71
CA HIS A 400 29.71 -69.82 22.42
C HIS A 400 30.42 -68.44 22.54
N TRP A 401 31.08 -68.20 23.67
CA TRP A 401 31.86 -66.97 23.91
C TRP A 401 33.30 -67.21 23.45
N ASN A 402 33.59 -66.80 22.22
CA ASN A 402 34.90 -66.98 21.59
C ASN A 402 35.93 -65.99 22.19
N ILE A 403 36.64 -66.43 23.23
CA ILE A 403 37.64 -65.64 23.96
C ILE A 403 39.05 -66.10 23.58
N LYS A 404 39.88 -65.18 23.06
CA LYS A 404 41.29 -65.47 22.75
C LYS A 404 42.10 -65.71 24.04
N ALA A 405 42.76 -66.87 24.11
CA ALA A 405 43.35 -67.42 25.33
C ALA A 405 44.91 -67.45 25.34
N GLU A 406 45.56 -66.74 24.43
CA GLU A 406 47.02 -66.88 24.17
C GLU A 406 47.90 -66.20 25.22
N GLN A 407 47.40 -65.21 25.95
CA GLN A 407 48.14 -64.45 26.96
C GLN A 407 47.33 -64.33 28.27
N ARG A 408 47.96 -63.85 29.35
CA ARG A 408 47.32 -63.60 30.65
C ARG A 408 47.06 -62.12 30.93
N GLN A 409 47.78 -61.28 30.20
CA GLN A 409 47.79 -59.84 30.26
C GLN A 409 48.29 -59.36 28.91
N ALA A 410 47.67 -58.33 28.35
CA ALA A 410 48.15 -57.59 27.19
C ALA A 410 47.71 -56.13 27.28
N CYS A 411 48.57 -55.20 26.86
CA CYS A 411 48.21 -53.80 26.68
C CYS A 411 48.81 -53.32 25.36
N GLU A 412 47.99 -52.78 24.48
CA GLU A 412 48.42 -52.09 23.26
C GLU A 412 48.08 -50.60 23.39
N LEU A 413 49.09 -49.74 23.32
CA LEU A 413 48.95 -48.30 23.45
C LEU A 413 49.03 -47.65 22.06
N LYS A 414 48.05 -46.80 21.73
CA LYS A 414 48.19 -45.84 20.62
C LYS A 414 48.81 -44.55 21.19
N LEU A 415 49.96 -44.19 20.66
CA LEU A 415 50.83 -43.14 21.17
C LEU A 415 51.05 -42.04 20.12
N ILE A 416 51.17 -40.81 20.59
CA ILE A 416 51.63 -39.65 19.80
C ILE A 416 52.81 -39.00 20.52
N ARG A 417 53.66 -38.24 19.82
CA ARG A 417 54.63 -37.36 20.50
C ARG A 417 53.89 -36.23 21.20
N ARG A 418 54.28 -35.91 22.44
CA ARG A 418 53.62 -34.90 23.28
C ARG A 418 53.57 -33.50 22.64
N SER A 419 54.49 -33.22 21.72
CA SER A 419 54.57 -31.96 20.95
C SER A 419 53.49 -31.79 19.86
N ILE A 420 52.77 -32.84 19.46
CA ILE A 420 51.74 -32.79 18.41
C ILE A 420 50.36 -32.58 19.05
N SER A 421 49.67 -31.51 18.68
CA SER A 421 48.33 -31.14 19.19
C SER A 421 47.31 -32.28 19.12
N VAL A 422 46.59 -32.54 20.21
CA VAL A 422 45.51 -33.54 20.25
C VAL A 422 44.15 -32.87 20.11
N VAL A 423 43.74 -32.68 18.85
CA VAL A 423 42.42 -32.19 18.44
C VAL A 423 41.50 -33.34 18.01
N PRO A 424 40.17 -33.23 18.19
CA PRO A 424 39.21 -34.20 17.70
C PRO A 424 39.00 -34.08 16.18
N GLU A 425 38.53 -35.16 15.53
CA GLU A 425 38.12 -35.10 14.12
C GLU A 425 36.88 -34.22 13.93
N TYR A 426 36.98 -33.16 13.13
CA TYR A 426 35.85 -32.29 12.81
C TYR A 426 35.65 -32.09 11.29
N ASN A 427 34.79 -32.92 10.70
CA ASN A 427 34.15 -32.60 9.41
C ASN A 427 32.80 -31.90 9.64
N PRO A 428 32.60 -30.64 9.23
CA PRO A 428 31.37 -29.88 9.47
C PRO A 428 30.17 -30.38 8.67
N LEU A 429 30.38 -31.11 7.56
CA LEU A 429 29.30 -31.68 6.75
C LEU A 429 28.75 -32.99 7.35
N ILE A 430 29.57 -33.71 8.13
CA ILE A 430 29.23 -35.00 8.74
C ILE A 430 28.75 -34.83 10.19
N HIS A 431 29.37 -33.94 10.96
CA HIS A 431 29.06 -33.77 12.38
C HIS A 431 27.92 -32.78 12.68
N ARG A 432 27.29 -32.17 11.67
CA ARG A 432 26.09 -31.35 11.86
C ARG A 432 24.81 -32.20 11.68
N PRO A 433 23.72 -31.92 12.43
CA PRO A 433 22.45 -32.58 12.19
C PRO A 433 21.87 -32.19 10.83
N SER A 434 21.05 -33.07 10.26
CA SER A 434 20.35 -32.81 9.00
C SER A 434 19.24 -31.77 9.19
N ALA A 435 19.48 -30.54 8.75
CA ALA A 435 18.45 -29.51 8.67
C ALA A 435 17.35 -29.90 7.67
N HIS A 436 16.12 -29.51 7.98
CA HIS A 436 14.91 -29.70 7.19
C HIS A 436 14.00 -28.49 7.47
N PRO A 437 13.12 -28.04 6.55
CA PRO A 437 12.22 -26.93 6.82
C PRO A 437 11.27 -27.18 8.02
N GLN A 438 11.10 -26.17 8.88
CA GLN A 438 10.34 -26.24 10.13
C GLN A 438 9.30 -25.13 10.27
N ARG A 439 8.37 -25.29 11.21
CA ARG A 439 7.41 -24.23 11.61
C ARG A 439 7.95 -23.46 12.80
N ALA A 440 7.89 -22.14 12.73
CA ALA A 440 8.10 -21.24 13.86
C ALA A 440 6.98 -20.18 13.91
N ARG A 441 6.82 -19.55 15.07
CA ARG A 441 5.87 -18.45 15.32
C ARG A 441 6.66 -17.16 15.46
N VAL A 442 6.24 -16.08 14.81
CA VAL A 442 6.83 -14.75 15.00
C VAL A 442 6.55 -14.25 16.42
N VAL A 443 7.57 -13.72 17.10
CA VAL A 443 7.47 -13.22 18.48
C VAL A 443 8.14 -11.85 18.62
N GLY A 444 7.87 -11.16 19.71
CA GLY A 444 8.42 -9.84 20.02
C GLY A 444 7.98 -9.37 21.41
N PRO A 445 8.23 -8.09 21.77
CA PRO A 445 7.79 -7.50 23.03
C PRO A 445 6.26 -7.45 23.18
N GLU A 446 5.78 -7.35 24.42
CA GLU A 446 4.35 -7.19 24.71
C GLU A 446 3.83 -5.85 24.16
N GLY A 447 2.63 -5.86 23.57
CA GLY A 447 2.00 -4.69 22.96
C GLY A 447 2.47 -4.35 21.54
N GLU A 448 3.59 -4.92 21.08
CA GLU A 448 4.04 -4.80 19.69
C GLU A 448 3.22 -5.66 18.72
N SER A 449 3.31 -5.33 17.43
CA SER A 449 2.72 -6.16 16.36
C SER A 449 3.65 -6.45 15.18
N ILE A 450 4.69 -5.63 14.99
CA ILE A 450 5.74 -5.83 13.98
C ILE A 450 7.07 -5.49 14.63
N TYR A 451 7.77 -6.52 15.12
CA TYR A 451 9.09 -6.35 15.75
C TYR A 451 10.18 -6.80 14.78
N VAL A 452 10.92 -5.82 14.24
CA VAL A 452 11.96 -5.98 13.21
C VAL A 452 13.17 -5.11 13.47
N ASP A 453 14.34 -5.54 13.00
CA ASP A 453 15.57 -4.74 13.03
C ASP A 453 15.75 -3.89 11.76
N ALA A 454 16.88 -3.17 11.65
CA ALA A 454 17.18 -2.32 10.50
C ALA A 454 17.39 -3.08 9.17
N TRP A 455 17.62 -4.39 9.21
CA TRP A 455 17.70 -5.26 8.03
C TRP A 455 16.36 -5.95 7.72
N GLY A 456 15.35 -5.80 8.59
CA GLY A 456 14.03 -6.40 8.44
C GLY A 456 13.95 -7.85 8.94
N ARG A 457 14.96 -8.30 9.70
CA ARG A 457 14.96 -9.60 10.40
C ARG A 457 13.88 -9.61 11.48
N ILE A 458 13.40 -10.79 11.85
CA ILE A 458 12.42 -10.99 12.94
C ILE A 458 13.00 -11.88 14.05
N LYS A 459 12.31 -11.99 15.19
CA LYS A 459 12.54 -13.08 16.14
C LYS A 459 11.40 -14.10 16.09
N VAL A 460 11.68 -15.36 16.38
CA VAL A 460 10.74 -16.48 16.26
C VAL A 460 10.83 -17.47 17.41
N ARG A 461 9.71 -18.06 17.82
CA ARG A 461 9.69 -19.26 18.65
C ARG A 461 9.55 -20.50 17.78
N PHE A 462 10.46 -21.46 17.90
CA PHE A 462 10.37 -22.75 17.21
C PHE A 462 9.28 -23.64 17.83
N MET A 463 8.47 -24.32 17.02
CA MET A 463 7.32 -25.09 17.50
C MET A 463 7.67 -26.42 18.21
N PHE A 464 8.96 -26.78 18.32
CA PHE A 464 9.42 -27.97 19.03
C PHE A 464 9.83 -27.71 20.50
N THR A 465 9.96 -26.45 20.93
CA THR A 465 10.59 -26.11 22.22
C THR A 465 9.66 -26.36 23.41
N ARG A 466 10.22 -26.97 24.48
CA ARG A 466 9.48 -27.33 25.71
C ARG A 466 10.03 -26.57 26.91
N ALA A 467 9.15 -26.02 27.76
CA ALA A 467 9.55 -25.17 28.88
C ALA A 467 10.55 -25.86 29.83
N ASP A 468 10.36 -27.16 30.10
CA ASP A 468 11.20 -27.98 31.00
C ASP A 468 12.68 -28.10 30.60
N ASP A 469 13.03 -27.78 29.35
CA ASP A 469 14.41 -27.76 28.85
C ASP A 469 15.05 -26.37 28.91
N HIS A 470 14.26 -25.30 29.02
CA HIS A 470 14.70 -23.88 28.93
C HIS A 470 14.61 -23.13 30.28
N GLN A 471 14.22 -23.82 31.36
CA GLN A 471 14.19 -23.27 32.73
C GLN A 471 15.54 -22.69 33.20
N HIS A 472 16.64 -23.14 32.60
CA HIS A 472 18.00 -22.69 32.92
C HIS A 472 18.30 -21.25 32.49
N ASP A 473 17.48 -20.66 31.61
CA ASP A 473 17.72 -19.36 30.96
C ASP A 473 16.48 -18.46 31.02
N GLY A 474 15.76 -18.50 32.15
CA GLY A 474 14.52 -17.73 32.32
C GLY A 474 13.39 -18.11 31.34
N GLY A 475 13.46 -19.30 30.73
CA GLY A 475 12.50 -19.78 29.73
C GLY A 475 12.80 -19.37 28.28
N ALA A 476 13.93 -18.69 28.01
CA ALA A 476 14.31 -18.26 26.67
C ALA A 476 14.29 -19.42 25.66
N GLY A 477 13.52 -19.25 24.59
CA GLY A 477 13.18 -20.29 23.61
C GLY A 477 11.74 -20.80 23.74
N THR A 478 11.03 -20.45 24.82
CA THR A 478 9.66 -20.89 25.12
C THR A 478 8.72 -19.82 25.71
N ASN A 479 9.17 -18.57 25.82
CA ASN A 479 8.48 -17.48 26.50
C ASN A 479 7.42 -16.75 25.65
N ASP A 480 7.30 -17.08 24.35
CA ASP A 480 6.48 -16.36 23.34
C ASP A 480 6.84 -14.86 23.18
N ASN A 481 8.05 -14.47 23.60
CA ASN A 481 8.55 -13.10 23.55
C ASN A 481 9.88 -13.00 22.77
N ASP A 482 10.50 -11.82 22.78
CA ASP A 482 11.72 -11.53 22.00
C ASP A 482 13.00 -12.21 22.54
N THR A 483 12.91 -13.07 23.56
CA THR A 483 14.02 -13.94 24.02
C THR A 483 14.07 -15.31 23.33
N ASP A 484 13.09 -15.66 22.48
CA ASP A 484 12.97 -17.04 21.96
C ASP A 484 13.85 -17.39 20.75
N SER A 485 14.48 -16.41 20.10
CA SER A 485 15.55 -16.64 19.12
C SER A 485 16.45 -15.42 18.96
N ALA A 486 17.58 -15.60 18.29
CA ALA A 486 18.33 -14.51 17.67
C ALA A 486 17.54 -13.91 16.49
N TRP A 487 18.06 -12.86 15.87
CA TRP A 487 17.47 -12.28 14.66
C TRP A 487 17.58 -13.21 13.46
N VAL A 488 16.43 -13.56 12.88
CA VAL A 488 16.25 -14.48 11.76
C VAL A 488 15.96 -13.69 10.48
N ASP A 489 16.74 -13.95 9.43
CA ASP A 489 16.59 -13.32 8.12
C ASP A 489 15.23 -13.66 7.47
N VAL A 490 14.67 -12.74 6.68
CA VAL A 490 13.38 -12.92 6.00
C VAL A 490 13.55 -12.84 4.49
N LEU A 491 13.29 -13.96 3.80
CA LEU A 491 13.25 -14.01 2.35
C LEU A 491 12.08 -13.15 1.83
N THR A 492 12.40 -12.21 0.95
CA THR A 492 11.43 -11.33 0.27
C THR A 492 11.37 -11.68 -1.21
N PRO A 493 10.21 -11.48 -1.88
CA PRO A 493 10.06 -11.87 -3.29
C PRO A 493 10.82 -10.97 -4.27
N TRP A 494 11.29 -9.80 -3.82
CA TRP A 494 12.15 -8.90 -4.59
C TRP A 494 12.92 -7.99 -3.62
N ALA A 495 14.26 -7.99 -3.72
CA ALA A 495 15.13 -7.10 -2.95
C ALA A 495 16.21 -6.49 -3.86
N GLY A 496 16.61 -5.26 -3.54
CA GLY A 496 17.67 -4.51 -4.20
C GLY A 496 18.09 -3.30 -3.34
N ASP A 497 19.11 -2.58 -3.77
CA ASP A 497 19.65 -1.43 -3.02
C ASP A 497 18.65 -0.26 -3.03
N GLY A 498 17.92 -0.09 -1.91
CA GLY A 498 16.87 0.92 -1.76
C GLY A 498 15.53 0.61 -2.44
N TYR A 499 15.37 -0.53 -3.13
CA TYR A 499 14.14 -0.90 -3.84
C TYR A 499 13.75 -2.38 -3.65
N GLY A 500 12.50 -2.73 -3.94
CA GLY A 500 11.98 -4.10 -3.85
C GLY A 500 10.59 -4.17 -3.19
N ALA A 501 10.26 -5.35 -2.66
CA ALA A 501 8.97 -5.66 -2.05
C ALA A 501 9.15 -6.08 -0.57
N ARG A 502 8.58 -5.29 0.35
CA ARG A 502 8.78 -5.43 1.80
C ARG A 502 7.47 -5.82 2.50
N PHE A 503 7.39 -7.05 3.00
CA PHE A 503 6.21 -7.58 3.70
C PHE A 503 6.60 -8.28 5.01
N HIS A 504 6.95 -7.51 6.04
CA HIS A 504 7.36 -8.07 7.34
C HIS A 504 6.28 -9.02 7.92
N PRO A 505 6.68 -10.20 8.44
CA PRO A 505 5.83 -11.04 9.27
C PRO A 505 5.38 -10.32 10.54
N ARG A 506 4.13 -10.54 10.97
CA ARG A 506 3.56 -9.95 12.20
C ARG A 506 3.69 -10.90 13.39
N ILE A 507 3.81 -10.37 14.59
CA ILE A 507 3.82 -11.15 15.83
C ILE A 507 2.60 -12.09 15.87
N GLY A 508 2.84 -13.34 16.26
CA GLY A 508 1.87 -14.43 16.24
C GLY A 508 1.74 -15.16 14.90
N GLU A 509 2.15 -14.60 13.76
CA GLU A 509 2.11 -15.29 12.45
C GLU A 509 2.95 -16.60 12.46
N LEU A 510 2.63 -17.53 11.56
CA LEU A 510 3.36 -18.79 11.40
C LEU A 510 4.21 -18.71 10.14
N VAL A 511 5.50 -18.95 10.32
CA VAL A 511 6.53 -18.88 9.28
C VAL A 511 7.16 -20.25 9.07
N VAL A 512 7.58 -20.49 7.83
CA VAL A 512 8.44 -21.62 7.47
C VAL A 512 9.89 -21.17 7.58
N ILE A 513 10.64 -21.84 8.45
CA ILE A 513 12.08 -21.67 8.60
C ILE A 513 12.78 -22.72 7.73
N ASP A 514 13.78 -22.31 6.97
CA ASP A 514 14.78 -23.18 6.37
C ASP A 514 16.19 -22.69 6.78
N PHE A 515 17.25 -23.35 6.34
CA PHE A 515 18.57 -23.24 6.96
C PHE A 515 19.69 -23.07 5.94
N PHE A 516 20.49 -22.01 6.05
CA PHE A 516 21.57 -21.72 5.10
C PHE A 516 22.59 -22.87 5.05
N ASP A 517 22.88 -23.34 3.83
CA ASP A 517 23.67 -24.54 3.51
C ASP A 517 23.24 -25.84 4.24
N GLY A 518 22.06 -25.86 4.87
CA GLY A 518 21.63 -26.94 5.78
C GLY A 518 22.25 -26.89 7.18
N ASN A 519 22.69 -25.72 7.66
CA ASN A 519 23.18 -25.53 9.03
C ASN A 519 22.04 -25.11 9.99
N VAL A 520 21.68 -25.96 10.96
CA VAL A 520 20.60 -25.69 11.94
C VAL A 520 20.81 -24.43 12.77
N ASP A 521 22.05 -23.98 12.93
CA ASP A 521 22.41 -22.77 13.67
C ASP A 521 22.27 -21.49 12.80
N ARG A 522 21.84 -21.62 11.52
CA ARG A 522 21.63 -20.53 10.54
C ARG A 522 20.21 -20.52 9.93
N PRO A 523 19.15 -20.32 10.73
CA PRO A 523 17.78 -20.23 10.25
C PRO A 523 17.49 -18.96 9.41
N PHE A 524 16.59 -19.07 8.44
CA PHE A 524 15.94 -17.96 7.75
C PHE A 524 14.47 -18.29 7.41
N VAL A 525 13.60 -17.28 7.36
CA VAL A 525 12.20 -17.42 6.94
C VAL A 525 12.12 -17.51 5.42
N VAL A 526 11.59 -18.62 4.90
CA VAL A 526 11.27 -18.79 3.47
C VAL A 526 9.94 -18.11 3.11
N GLY A 527 8.99 -18.11 4.04
CA GLY A 527 7.66 -17.55 3.81
C GLY A 527 6.68 -17.85 4.96
N ARG A 528 5.39 -17.65 4.68
CA ARG A 528 4.28 -17.83 5.63
C ARG A 528 3.31 -18.90 5.13
N ILE A 529 2.69 -19.62 6.06
CA ILE A 529 1.66 -20.63 5.78
C ILE A 529 0.37 -20.30 6.52
N HIS A 530 -0.76 -20.44 5.82
CA HIS A 530 -2.09 -20.48 6.40
C HIS A 530 -2.41 -21.93 6.78
N GLU A 531 -2.69 -22.16 8.07
CA GLU A 531 -2.99 -23.47 8.65
C GLU A 531 -4.13 -23.36 9.66
N ALA A 532 -4.98 -24.40 9.71
CA ALA A 532 -6.16 -24.49 10.59
C ALA A 532 -7.10 -23.26 10.52
N GLU A 533 -7.45 -22.66 11.66
CA GLU A 533 -8.44 -21.57 11.78
C GLU A 533 -7.99 -20.23 11.13
N ARG A 534 -6.77 -20.19 10.58
CA ARG A 534 -6.27 -19.03 9.83
C ARG A 534 -6.82 -19.04 8.42
N HIS A 535 -7.98 -18.41 8.29
CA HIS A 535 -8.57 -17.94 7.03
C HIS A 535 -7.48 -17.45 6.05
N HIS A 536 -7.61 -17.84 4.79
CA HIS A 536 -6.85 -17.25 3.67
C HIS A 536 -7.23 -15.78 3.47
N THR A 537 -6.53 -15.08 2.58
CA THR A 537 -6.76 -13.66 2.29
C THR A 537 -8.22 -13.36 1.89
N MET A 538 -8.97 -12.78 2.83
CA MET A 538 -10.39 -12.44 2.65
C MET A 538 -10.55 -11.15 1.83
N PHE A 539 -10.59 -11.28 0.50
CA PHE A 539 -10.74 -10.12 -0.41
C PHE A 539 -12.14 -9.48 -0.40
N ASP A 540 -13.16 -10.20 0.06
CA ASP A 540 -14.51 -9.69 0.33
C ASP A 540 -14.94 -10.13 1.74
N LEU A 541 -15.67 -9.26 2.46
CA LEU A 541 -16.13 -9.50 3.84
C LEU A 541 -17.10 -10.69 3.99
N LYS A 542 -17.68 -11.17 2.88
CA LYS A 542 -18.63 -12.30 2.85
C LYS A 542 -18.08 -13.56 2.15
N GLY A 543 -17.01 -13.43 1.37
CA GLY A 543 -16.58 -14.47 0.42
C GLY A 543 -15.48 -15.34 0.99
N GLN A 544 -15.78 -16.63 1.19
CA GLN A 544 -14.82 -17.63 1.66
C GLN A 544 -14.36 -18.54 0.51
N LEU A 545 -13.19 -19.17 0.67
CA LEU A 545 -12.78 -20.28 -0.18
C LEU A 545 -13.63 -21.52 0.15
N PRO A 546 -14.04 -22.33 -0.85
CA PRO A 546 -13.61 -22.32 -2.24
C PRO A 546 -14.40 -21.39 -3.18
N ASP A 547 -15.47 -20.72 -2.73
CA ASP A 547 -16.32 -19.93 -3.63
C ASP A 547 -15.60 -18.70 -4.22
N SER A 548 -14.74 -18.06 -3.42
CA SER A 548 -13.90 -16.92 -3.85
C SER A 548 -12.59 -17.31 -4.57
N LYS A 549 -12.41 -18.57 -5.00
CA LYS A 549 -11.18 -19.11 -5.64
C LYS A 549 -10.65 -18.38 -6.89
N LYS A 550 -11.43 -17.45 -7.46
CA LYS A 550 -11.09 -16.63 -8.63
C LYS A 550 -10.64 -15.21 -8.27
N LEU A 551 -10.60 -14.87 -6.99
CA LEU A 551 -10.05 -13.60 -6.48
C LEU A 551 -8.57 -13.77 -6.16
N SER A 552 -7.75 -12.83 -6.63
CA SER A 552 -6.30 -12.80 -6.38
C SER A 552 -5.82 -11.37 -6.03
N GLY A 553 -4.59 -11.24 -5.56
CA GLY A 553 -3.97 -9.93 -5.24
C GLY A 553 -3.34 -9.86 -3.85
N ILE A 554 -3.34 -8.66 -3.26
CA ILE A 554 -2.69 -8.34 -1.98
C ILE A 554 -3.68 -7.56 -1.10
N ARG A 555 -3.85 -7.99 0.15
CA ARG A 555 -4.61 -7.25 1.17
C ARG A 555 -3.74 -7.08 2.41
N SER A 556 -3.63 -5.86 2.91
CA SER A 556 -2.96 -5.57 4.19
C SER A 556 -3.95 -5.61 5.35
N SER A 557 -3.45 -5.36 6.56
CA SER A 557 -4.25 -4.91 7.69
C SER A 557 -3.60 -3.64 8.24
N GLU A 558 -4.37 -2.77 8.89
CA GLU A 558 -3.87 -1.65 9.66
C GLU A 558 -2.96 -2.14 10.82
N VAL A 559 -2.22 -1.22 11.44
CA VAL A 559 -1.38 -1.48 12.62
C VAL A 559 -1.97 -0.67 13.77
N GLY A 560 -2.39 -1.34 14.85
CA GLY A 560 -3.13 -0.71 15.96
C GLY A 560 -4.59 -0.37 15.65
N GLY A 561 -5.12 -0.72 14.46
CA GLY A 561 -6.49 -0.43 14.04
C GLY A 561 -7.14 -1.59 13.26
N SER A 562 -8.28 -1.33 12.62
CA SER A 562 -9.12 -2.32 11.94
C SER A 562 -9.26 -2.11 10.42
N GLY A 563 -8.61 -1.10 9.87
CA GLY A 563 -8.57 -0.82 8.44
C GLY A 563 -7.73 -1.81 7.62
N PHE A 564 -7.73 -1.61 6.30
CA PHE A 564 -6.93 -2.37 5.34
C PHE A 564 -6.72 -1.57 4.05
N ASN A 565 -5.66 -1.90 3.32
CA ASN A 565 -5.51 -1.54 1.91
C ASN A 565 -5.54 -2.82 1.07
N GLN A 566 -6.09 -2.75 -0.15
CA GLN A 566 -6.34 -3.91 -1.00
C GLN A 566 -6.05 -3.59 -2.47
N LEU A 567 -5.24 -4.44 -3.11
CA LEU A 567 -5.18 -4.61 -4.56
C LEU A 567 -5.81 -5.97 -4.86
N ARG A 568 -6.90 -6.00 -5.62
CA ARG A 568 -7.67 -7.22 -5.94
C ARG A 568 -7.88 -7.34 -7.45
N PHE A 569 -7.75 -8.55 -7.95
CA PHE A 569 -8.21 -8.96 -9.28
C PHE A 569 -9.30 -10.02 -9.13
N ASP A 570 -10.29 -10.01 -10.02
CA ASP A 570 -11.32 -11.04 -10.14
C ASP A 570 -11.25 -11.65 -11.54
N ASP A 571 -10.80 -12.90 -11.63
CA ASP A 571 -10.65 -13.65 -12.88
C ASP A 571 -11.94 -14.44 -13.24
N THR A 572 -13.09 -14.04 -12.69
CA THR A 572 -14.38 -14.64 -13.03
C THR A 572 -14.80 -14.25 -14.45
N ALA A 573 -14.95 -15.25 -15.32
CA ALA A 573 -15.48 -15.07 -16.67
C ALA A 573 -16.83 -14.31 -16.65
N GLY A 574 -16.92 -13.22 -17.41
CA GLY A 574 -18.08 -12.31 -17.42
C GLY A 574 -18.11 -11.29 -16.27
N GLN A 575 -17.15 -11.32 -15.33
CA GLN A 575 -17.01 -10.36 -14.23
C GLN A 575 -15.55 -9.89 -14.01
N ILE A 576 -14.74 -9.90 -15.08
CA ILE A 576 -13.32 -9.55 -14.98
C ILE A 576 -13.17 -8.11 -14.46
N SER A 577 -12.41 -7.94 -13.38
CA SER A 577 -12.24 -6.64 -12.73
C SER A 577 -10.93 -6.50 -11.95
N ALA A 578 -10.51 -5.27 -11.75
CA ALA A 578 -9.40 -4.89 -10.89
C ALA A 578 -9.82 -3.78 -9.94
N GLN A 579 -9.34 -3.83 -8.69
CA GLN A 579 -9.66 -2.89 -7.63
C GLN A 579 -8.41 -2.50 -6.87
N LEU A 580 -8.22 -1.20 -6.67
CA LEU A 580 -7.31 -0.63 -5.67
C LEU A 580 -8.16 0.12 -4.63
N GLN A 581 -8.11 -0.30 -3.37
CA GLN A 581 -8.96 0.21 -2.29
C GLN A 581 -8.13 0.52 -1.02
N SER A 582 -8.51 1.57 -0.32
CA SER A 582 -8.27 1.75 1.11
C SER A 582 -9.60 1.73 1.85
N SER A 583 -9.64 1.11 3.03
CA SER A 583 -10.80 1.22 3.92
C SER A 583 -11.01 2.65 4.43
N HIS A 584 -9.97 3.48 4.42
CA HIS A 584 -10.05 4.87 4.86
C HIS A 584 -10.96 5.67 3.91
N ALA A 585 -12.06 6.21 4.46
CA ALA A 585 -13.14 6.85 3.72
C ALA A 585 -13.67 6.03 2.52
N ALA A 586 -13.62 4.68 2.58
CA ALA A 586 -14.02 3.78 1.50
C ALA A 586 -13.40 4.14 0.12
N THR A 587 -12.19 4.68 0.12
CA THR A 587 -11.56 5.26 -1.08
C THR A 587 -11.08 4.16 -2.02
N GLN A 588 -11.57 4.13 -3.26
CA GLN A 588 -11.32 3.05 -4.20
C GLN A 588 -11.31 3.50 -5.68
N LEU A 589 -10.44 2.86 -6.46
CA LEU A 589 -10.49 2.82 -7.92
C LEU A 589 -10.86 1.39 -8.34
N ASN A 590 -12.00 1.23 -9.01
CA ASN A 590 -12.45 -0.03 -9.58
C ASN A 590 -12.45 0.06 -11.12
N LEU A 591 -12.08 -1.03 -11.79
CA LEU A 591 -11.94 -1.15 -13.24
C LEU A 591 -12.58 -2.47 -13.73
N GLY A 592 -13.17 -2.46 -14.92
CA GLY A 592 -13.80 -3.63 -15.54
C GLY A 592 -15.28 -3.79 -15.16
N ASN A 593 -15.72 -5.01 -14.90
CA ASN A 593 -17.08 -5.29 -14.43
C ASN A 593 -17.21 -4.92 -12.94
N LEU A 594 -17.93 -3.84 -12.64
CA LEU A 594 -18.13 -3.36 -11.29
C LEU A 594 -19.16 -4.27 -10.60
N SER A 595 -18.74 -5.11 -9.66
CA SER A 595 -19.61 -6.08 -8.98
C SER A 595 -19.84 -5.74 -7.50
N HIS A 596 -20.88 -6.31 -6.90
CA HIS A 596 -21.06 -6.31 -5.46
C HIS A 596 -20.09 -7.30 -4.77
N PRO A 597 -19.70 -7.07 -3.49
CA PRO A 597 -18.87 -8.00 -2.72
C PRO A 597 -19.40 -9.44 -2.78
N LYS A 598 -18.55 -10.40 -3.14
CA LYS A 598 -18.94 -11.78 -3.39
C LYS A 598 -19.21 -12.53 -2.09
N ASP A 599 -20.40 -13.13 -2.01
CA ASP A 599 -20.77 -14.20 -1.08
C ASP A 599 -20.78 -15.58 -1.77
N LYS A 600 -20.66 -15.61 -3.11
CA LYS A 600 -20.69 -16.76 -4.02
C LYS A 600 -19.76 -16.51 -5.22
N GLU A 601 -19.54 -17.51 -6.07
CA GLU A 601 -18.68 -17.43 -7.26
C GLU A 601 -19.02 -16.26 -8.22
N ILE A 602 -20.31 -15.88 -8.28
CA ILE A 602 -20.84 -14.76 -9.06
C ILE A 602 -21.68 -13.88 -8.14
N SER A 603 -21.57 -12.55 -8.25
CA SER A 603 -22.39 -11.56 -7.55
C SER A 603 -23.12 -10.63 -8.53
N ASN A 604 -24.06 -9.83 -8.04
CA ASN A 604 -24.79 -8.87 -8.88
C ASN A 604 -23.85 -7.76 -9.40
N GLY A 605 -24.02 -7.40 -10.68
CA GLY A 605 -23.33 -6.26 -11.29
C GLY A 605 -23.90 -4.92 -10.83
N ARG A 606 -23.02 -3.90 -10.76
CA ARG A 606 -23.29 -2.48 -10.50
C ARG A 606 -23.10 -1.61 -11.75
N GLY A 607 -22.36 -2.09 -12.74
CA GLY A 607 -22.03 -1.39 -13.98
C GLY A 607 -20.75 -1.95 -14.61
N GLU A 608 -20.27 -1.33 -15.69
CA GLU A 608 -19.00 -1.66 -16.36
C GLU A 608 -18.22 -0.38 -16.68
N GLY A 609 -16.90 -0.49 -16.79
CA GLY A 609 -16.00 0.63 -17.12
C GLY A 609 -15.05 0.94 -15.97
N PHE A 610 -15.18 2.11 -15.33
CA PHE A 610 -14.40 2.50 -14.16
C PHE A 610 -15.24 3.24 -13.12
N GLU A 611 -14.88 3.12 -11.85
CA GLU A 611 -15.41 3.90 -10.74
C GLU A 611 -14.24 4.42 -9.89
N LEU A 612 -14.12 5.75 -9.75
CA LEU A 612 -13.34 6.37 -8.68
C LEU A 612 -14.30 6.85 -7.61
N ARG A 613 -14.21 6.29 -6.40
CA ARG A 613 -15.06 6.62 -5.25
C ARG A 613 -14.23 6.99 -4.03
N THR A 614 -14.74 7.94 -3.25
CA THR A 614 -14.41 8.13 -1.84
C THR A 614 -15.65 8.67 -1.13
N ASP A 615 -15.79 8.38 0.15
CA ASP A 615 -16.84 8.92 1.03
C ASP A 615 -16.35 10.20 1.75
N ALA A 616 -15.17 10.72 1.36
CA ALA A 616 -14.59 11.99 1.80
C ALA A 616 -14.31 12.95 0.60
N PHE A 617 -13.32 13.83 0.70
CA PHE A 617 -13.00 14.82 -0.34
C PHE A 617 -12.20 14.21 -1.50
N GLY A 618 -12.63 14.45 -2.74
CA GLY A 618 -11.92 14.10 -3.96
C GLY A 618 -11.36 15.32 -4.70
N ALA A 619 -10.21 15.18 -5.37
CA ALA A 619 -9.64 16.24 -6.21
C ALA A 619 -8.91 15.67 -7.42
N MET A 620 -9.30 16.09 -8.63
CA MET A 620 -8.57 15.83 -9.88
C MET A 620 -7.79 17.09 -10.28
N ARG A 621 -6.52 16.94 -10.66
CA ARG A 621 -5.63 18.06 -11.03
C ARG A 621 -4.64 17.63 -12.12
N ALA A 622 -4.56 18.40 -13.20
CA ALA A 622 -3.58 18.18 -14.26
C ALA A 622 -2.98 19.53 -14.71
N GLY A 623 -1.71 19.76 -14.38
CA GLY A 623 -1.04 21.07 -14.54
C GLY A 623 -0.75 21.52 -15.98
N LYS A 624 -1.11 20.71 -16.98
CA LYS A 624 -0.99 21.01 -18.42
C LYS A 624 -2.34 20.99 -19.16
N GLY A 625 -3.46 20.91 -18.43
CA GLY A 625 -4.80 20.74 -18.99
C GLY A 625 -5.43 19.40 -18.62
N MET A 626 -6.77 19.34 -18.63
CA MET A 626 -7.56 18.16 -18.29
C MET A 626 -8.71 18.03 -19.30
N LEU A 627 -8.77 16.90 -20.00
CA LEU A 627 -9.85 16.59 -20.94
C LEU A 627 -10.80 15.59 -20.28
N ILE A 628 -12.09 15.93 -20.27
CA ILE A 628 -13.19 15.02 -19.92
C ILE A 628 -14.07 14.96 -21.17
N SER A 629 -14.23 13.77 -21.74
CA SER A 629 -14.79 13.57 -23.07
C SER A 629 -15.57 12.25 -23.16
N THR A 630 -16.63 12.25 -23.95
CA THR A 630 -17.40 11.05 -24.34
C THR A 630 -17.25 10.72 -25.84
N TYR A 631 -16.37 11.43 -26.57
CA TYR A 631 -16.05 11.08 -27.94
C TYR A 631 -15.34 9.72 -28.01
N ALA A 632 -15.86 8.81 -28.83
CA ALA A 632 -15.28 7.48 -29.00
C ALA A 632 -13.91 7.56 -29.72
N GLN A 633 -12.96 6.77 -29.22
CA GLN A 633 -11.59 6.68 -29.74
C GLN A 633 -11.19 5.20 -29.83
N ASP A 634 -11.72 4.51 -30.84
CA ASP A 634 -11.49 3.08 -31.03
C ASP A 634 -9.99 2.76 -31.11
N GLN A 635 -9.59 1.69 -30.41
CA GLN A 635 -8.23 1.17 -30.36
C GLN A 635 -7.13 2.17 -29.96
N ALA A 636 -7.49 3.31 -29.33
CA ALA A 636 -6.56 4.38 -28.93
C ALA A 636 -5.68 4.91 -30.10
N VAL A 637 -6.27 5.04 -31.30
CA VAL A 637 -5.58 5.48 -32.53
C VAL A 637 -5.04 6.92 -32.47
N ALA A 638 -5.69 7.79 -31.68
CA ALA A 638 -5.32 9.20 -31.48
C ALA A 638 -4.48 9.43 -30.19
N ASP A 639 -3.97 10.65 -30.01
CA ASP A 639 -3.29 11.04 -28.76
C ASP A 639 -4.26 11.11 -27.56
N HIS A 640 -3.76 10.84 -26.34
CA HIS A 640 -4.53 10.86 -25.09
C HIS A 640 -5.12 12.24 -24.67
N LEU A 641 -4.81 13.30 -25.41
CA LEU A 641 -5.36 14.65 -25.24
C LEU A 641 -5.88 15.22 -26.58
N GLU A 642 -6.16 14.37 -27.57
CA GLU A 642 -6.70 14.84 -28.85
C GLU A 642 -8.11 15.43 -28.67
N ALA A 643 -8.22 16.74 -28.92
CA ALA A 643 -9.44 17.51 -28.74
C ALA A 643 -10.07 17.95 -30.08
N ALA A 644 -9.79 17.27 -31.18
CA ALA A 644 -10.11 17.70 -32.55
C ALA A 644 -11.60 18.02 -32.76
N GLN A 645 -12.50 17.26 -32.14
CA GLN A 645 -13.95 17.50 -32.20
C GLN A 645 -14.34 18.78 -31.44
N ALA A 646 -13.76 19.01 -30.25
CA ALA A 646 -13.99 20.22 -29.46
C ALA A 646 -13.36 21.47 -30.13
N GLN A 647 -12.15 21.34 -30.68
CA GLN A 647 -11.51 22.37 -31.52
C GLN A 647 -12.38 22.74 -32.72
N SER A 648 -12.96 21.75 -33.42
CA SER A 648 -13.88 21.97 -34.53
C SER A 648 -15.13 22.74 -34.10
N LEU A 649 -15.75 22.38 -32.98
CA LEU A 649 -16.91 23.10 -32.43
C LEU A 649 -16.56 24.55 -32.01
N LEU A 650 -15.43 24.77 -31.35
CA LEU A 650 -14.97 26.10 -30.96
C LEU A 650 -14.62 26.99 -32.17
N ASN A 651 -14.00 26.42 -33.21
CA ASN A 651 -13.73 27.12 -34.47
C ASN A 651 -15.03 27.49 -35.19
N GLN A 652 -15.99 26.57 -35.31
CA GLN A 652 -17.32 26.85 -35.87
C GLN A 652 -18.03 27.97 -35.09
N GLY A 653 -18.07 27.90 -33.76
CA GLY A 653 -18.65 28.96 -32.93
C GLY A 653 -17.95 30.31 -33.09
N THR A 654 -16.63 30.31 -33.30
CA THR A 654 -15.85 31.54 -33.55
C THR A 654 -16.23 32.21 -34.87
N GLU A 655 -16.43 31.46 -35.96
CA GLU A 655 -16.92 32.02 -37.23
C GLU A 655 -18.36 32.54 -37.12
N GLN A 656 -19.22 31.86 -36.37
CA GLN A 656 -20.58 32.33 -36.10
C GLN A 656 -20.58 33.66 -35.33
N MET A 657 -19.72 33.81 -34.32
CA MET A 657 -19.55 35.06 -33.59
C MET A 657 -18.98 36.19 -34.47
N LYS A 658 -18.01 35.90 -35.36
CA LYS A 658 -17.50 36.89 -36.34
C LYS A 658 -18.62 37.44 -37.23
N MET A 659 -19.52 36.58 -37.72
CA MET A 659 -20.66 37.01 -38.55
C MET A 659 -21.63 37.91 -37.77
N LEU A 660 -21.99 37.55 -36.53
CA LEU A 660 -22.84 38.39 -35.68
C LEU A 660 -22.16 39.73 -35.33
N SER A 661 -20.85 39.74 -35.08
CA SER A 661 -20.11 40.96 -34.74
C SER A 661 -19.88 41.89 -35.92
N SER A 662 -19.80 41.39 -37.16
CA SER A 662 -19.68 42.26 -38.34
C SER A 662 -21.00 42.97 -38.63
N LEU A 663 -22.12 42.28 -38.45
CA LEU A 663 -23.46 42.88 -38.48
C LEU A 663 -23.65 43.91 -37.37
N ALA A 664 -23.19 43.62 -36.14
CA ALA A 664 -23.23 44.55 -35.01
C ALA A 664 -22.49 45.88 -35.33
N VAL A 665 -21.27 45.80 -35.87
CA VAL A 665 -20.46 46.97 -36.25
C VAL A 665 -21.09 47.74 -37.41
N GLN A 666 -21.68 47.06 -38.41
CA GLN A 666 -22.42 47.71 -39.51
C GLN A 666 -23.62 48.53 -39.00
N GLN A 667 -24.23 48.12 -37.88
CA GLN A 667 -25.35 48.81 -37.23
C GLN A 667 -24.90 49.83 -36.17
N GLN A 668 -23.62 50.21 -36.16
CA GLN A 668 -23.00 51.16 -35.22
C GLN A 668 -23.09 50.72 -33.73
N THR A 669 -23.10 49.42 -33.48
CA THR A 669 -23.11 48.84 -32.12
C THR A 669 -21.74 48.23 -31.77
N ASP A 670 -21.50 47.96 -30.48
CA ASP A 670 -20.24 47.41 -29.99
C ASP A 670 -19.91 46.02 -30.60
N ALA A 671 -18.62 45.78 -30.86
CA ALA A 671 -18.12 44.50 -31.37
C ALA A 671 -17.98 43.44 -30.27
N LEU A 672 -18.10 42.16 -30.61
CA LEU A 672 -17.92 41.04 -29.69
C LEU A 672 -16.43 40.88 -29.30
N SER A 673 -16.06 41.56 -28.21
CA SER A 673 -14.71 41.61 -27.63
C SER A 673 -14.01 40.25 -27.41
N VAL A 674 -14.78 39.15 -27.33
CA VAL A 674 -14.29 37.79 -27.11
C VAL A 674 -13.65 37.15 -28.36
N ILE A 675 -13.98 37.62 -29.57
CA ILE A 675 -13.47 37.06 -30.85
C ILE A 675 -11.95 37.08 -30.91
N ASN A 676 -11.32 38.13 -30.38
CA ASN A 676 -9.86 38.30 -30.39
C ASN A 676 -9.14 37.45 -29.31
N ARG A 677 -9.88 36.67 -28.51
CA ARG A 677 -9.34 35.80 -27.44
C ARG A 677 -9.58 34.32 -27.70
N LEU A 678 -10.70 33.94 -28.32
CA LEU A 678 -11.07 32.56 -28.63
C LEU A 678 -9.98 31.78 -29.40
N PRO A 679 -9.33 32.32 -30.45
CA PRO A 679 -8.25 31.62 -31.16
C PRO A 679 -7.10 31.17 -30.25
N LYS A 680 -6.72 32.00 -29.26
CA LYS A 680 -5.66 31.65 -28.30
C LYS A 680 -6.08 30.51 -27.35
N LEU A 681 -7.36 30.44 -26.99
CA LEU A 681 -7.89 29.33 -26.19
C LEU A 681 -7.92 28.03 -27.01
N ILE A 682 -8.38 28.09 -28.26
CA ILE A 682 -8.42 26.94 -29.18
C ILE A 682 -7.00 26.40 -29.42
N GLN A 683 -6.05 27.27 -29.77
CA GLN A 683 -4.64 26.89 -30.00
C GLN A 683 -3.94 26.38 -28.74
N SER A 684 -4.38 26.77 -27.54
CA SER A 684 -3.85 26.17 -26.30
C SER A 684 -4.21 24.69 -26.16
N LEU A 685 -5.23 24.20 -26.87
CA LEU A 685 -5.60 22.79 -27.00
C LEU A 685 -4.83 22.07 -28.14
N GLU A 686 -4.04 22.78 -28.93
CA GLU A 686 -3.29 22.24 -30.10
C GLU A 686 -1.80 22.01 -29.82
N MET A 687 -1.28 22.46 -28.67
CA MET A 687 0.17 22.51 -28.40
C MET A 687 0.79 21.11 -28.13
N LYS A 688 1.10 20.37 -29.20
CA LYS A 688 1.82 19.09 -29.14
C LYS A 688 3.33 19.24 -28.85
N SER A 689 3.97 20.37 -29.15
CA SER A 689 5.37 20.66 -28.84
C SER A 689 5.67 22.16 -28.67
N THR A 690 6.85 22.51 -28.15
CA THR A 690 7.35 23.90 -28.06
C THR A 690 7.49 24.55 -29.43
N ASP A 691 7.97 23.79 -30.41
CA ASP A 691 8.31 24.30 -31.74
C ASP A 691 7.03 24.57 -32.54
N HIS A 692 6.02 23.69 -32.36
CA HIS A 692 4.66 23.90 -32.86
C HIS A 692 4.01 25.11 -32.20
N ALA A 693 4.14 25.27 -30.88
CA ALA A 693 3.64 26.47 -30.17
C ALA A 693 4.31 27.77 -30.68
N LEU A 694 5.61 27.71 -31.01
CA LEU A 694 6.37 28.85 -31.54
C LEU A 694 5.96 29.20 -32.99
N GLN A 695 5.82 28.21 -33.87
CA GLN A 695 5.32 28.39 -35.23
C GLN A 695 3.88 28.95 -35.24
N MET A 696 2.97 28.38 -34.45
CA MET A 696 1.60 28.90 -34.32
C MET A 696 1.56 30.32 -33.75
N THR A 697 2.50 30.69 -32.87
CA THR A 697 2.64 32.06 -32.36
C THR A 697 3.05 33.04 -33.46
N VAL A 698 3.94 32.63 -34.37
CA VAL A 698 4.33 33.43 -35.55
C VAL A 698 3.17 33.53 -36.56
N GLU A 699 2.43 32.45 -36.82
CA GLU A 699 1.24 32.49 -37.68
C GLU A 699 0.13 33.40 -37.12
N LEU A 700 -0.12 33.37 -35.81
CA LEU A 700 -1.03 34.32 -35.15
C LEU A 700 -0.65 35.77 -35.46
N PHE A 701 0.64 36.11 -35.35
CA PHE A 701 1.11 37.47 -35.60
C PHE A 701 1.03 37.85 -37.08
N LYS A 702 1.42 36.95 -37.99
CA LYS A 702 1.27 37.12 -39.45
C LYS A 702 -0.18 37.38 -39.85
N ASN A 703 -1.12 36.59 -39.31
CA ASN A 703 -2.55 36.79 -39.55
C ASN A 703 -3.06 38.10 -38.94
N ALA A 704 -2.64 38.44 -37.71
CA ALA A 704 -3.01 39.70 -37.06
C ALA A 704 -2.50 40.94 -37.81
N VAL A 705 -1.24 40.92 -38.30
CA VAL A 705 -0.68 41.99 -39.14
C VAL A 705 -1.46 42.13 -40.46
N SER A 706 -1.99 41.03 -41.00
CA SER A 706 -2.82 41.06 -42.20
C SER A 706 -4.27 41.50 -41.97
N SER A 707 -4.81 41.42 -40.75
CA SER A 707 -6.23 41.71 -40.46
C SER A 707 -6.46 43.00 -39.65
N ASP A 708 -5.57 43.33 -38.71
CA ASP A 708 -5.58 44.56 -37.92
C ASP A 708 -4.12 44.97 -37.64
N PRO A 709 -3.48 45.67 -38.59
CA PRO A 709 -2.08 46.06 -38.47
C PRO A 709 -1.81 46.92 -37.23
N LEU A 710 -2.77 47.77 -36.84
CA LEU A 710 -2.60 48.73 -35.75
C LEU A 710 -2.58 48.02 -34.39
N SER A 711 -3.51 47.08 -34.16
CA SER A 711 -3.50 46.24 -32.95
C SER A 711 -2.31 45.28 -32.94
N ALA A 712 -1.93 44.72 -34.09
CA ALA A 712 -0.75 43.85 -34.18
C ALA A 712 0.54 44.60 -33.80
N LEU A 713 0.73 45.81 -34.33
CA LEU A 713 1.87 46.67 -33.99
C LEU A 713 1.84 47.15 -32.53
N LYS A 714 0.67 47.54 -31.99
CA LYS A 714 0.54 47.94 -30.58
C LYS A 714 0.92 46.80 -29.61
N ASN A 715 0.63 45.55 -29.97
CA ASN A 715 0.96 44.36 -29.17
C ASN A 715 2.30 43.69 -29.52
N SER A 716 3.00 44.15 -30.57
CA SER A 716 4.25 43.55 -31.08
C SER A 716 5.33 43.38 -30.02
N GLY A 717 5.51 44.37 -29.13
CA GLY A 717 6.50 44.30 -28.06
C GLY A 717 6.29 43.13 -27.09
N SER A 718 5.04 42.73 -26.84
CA SER A 718 4.69 41.56 -26.03
C SER A 718 4.90 40.26 -26.80
N PHE A 719 4.54 40.23 -28.09
CA PHE A 719 4.79 39.09 -28.98
C PHE A 719 6.29 38.74 -29.08
N ILE A 720 7.17 39.74 -29.18
CA ILE A 720 8.62 39.55 -29.14
C ILE A 720 9.07 38.97 -27.79
N GLU A 721 8.47 39.40 -26.67
CA GLU A 721 8.77 38.86 -25.33
C GLU A 721 8.21 37.45 -25.11
N ASP A 722 7.12 37.07 -25.79
CA ASP A 722 6.61 35.70 -25.79
C ASP A 722 7.49 34.76 -26.61
N ILE A 723 7.89 35.14 -27.83
CA ILE A 723 8.87 34.40 -28.64
C ILE A 723 10.19 34.18 -27.88
N GLN A 724 10.69 35.21 -27.18
CA GLN A 724 11.94 35.14 -26.42
C GLN A 724 11.92 34.15 -25.25
N LYS A 725 10.76 33.62 -24.84
CA LYS A 725 10.64 32.59 -23.79
C LYS A 725 10.91 31.17 -24.30
N PHE A 726 10.85 30.93 -25.62
CA PHE A 726 10.87 29.57 -26.18
C PHE A 726 12.27 29.00 -26.50
N GLY A 727 13.34 29.81 -26.49
CA GLY A 727 14.72 29.29 -26.56
C GLY A 727 15.64 29.96 -27.59
N LYS A 728 16.79 29.32 -27.84
CA LYS A 728 17.93 29.91 -28.55
C LYS A 728 17.95 29.72 -30.07
N ASP A 729 17.13 28.83 -30.61
CA ASP A 729 17.09 28.53 -32.05
C ASP A 729 16.23 29.53 -32.85
N SER A 730 15.94 30.68 -32.25
CA SER A 730 15.14 31.79 -32.79
C SER A 730 15.81 32.58 -33.93
N LYS A 731 16.89 32.09 -34.54
CA LYS A 731 17.62 32.80 -35.59
C LYS A 731 16.94 32.76 -36.95
N ASP A 732 16.58 31.57 -37.43
CA ASP A 732 15.88 31.45 -38.71
C ASP A 732 14.44 31.98 -38.58
N ILE A 733 13.83 31.80 -37.40
CA ILE A 733 12.50 32.34 -37.07
C ILE A 733 12.49 33.87 -36.98
N ALA A 734 13.61 34.50 -36.56
CA ALA A 734 13.76 35.95 -36.68
C ALA A 734 13.74 36.39 -38.15
N GLN A 735 14.33 35.62 -39.06
CA GLN A 735 14.28 35.89 -40.50
C GLN A 735 12.86 35.68 -41.07
N ASP A 736 12.12 34.64 -40.68
CA ASP A 736 10.72 34.44 -41.06
C ASP A 736 9.81 35.61 -40.63
N VAL A 737 10.03 36.15 -39.42
CA VAL A 737 9.29 37.33 -38.91
C VAL A 737 9.66 38.60 -39.70
N LEU A 738 10.92 38.75 -40.13
CA LEU A 738 11.33 39.85 -41.01
C LEU A 738 10.71 39.72 -42.40
N ASP A 739 10.79 38.54 -43.00
CA ASP A 739 10.25 38.25 -44.33
C ASP A 739 8.71 38.38 -44.36
N CYS A 740 8.04 38.22 -43.21
CA CYS A 740 6.62 38.55 -43.06
C CYS A 740 6.32 40.05 -43.27
N PHE A 741 7.21 40.96 -42.86
CA PHE A 741 7.08 42.39 -43.18
C PHE A 741 7.54 42.68 -44.62
N SER A 742 8.63 42.06 -45.09
CA SER A 742 9.15 42.21 -46.46
C SER A 742 8.11 41.87 -47.54
N ASN A 743 7.35 40.80 -47.35
CA ASN A 743 6.31 40.37 -48.29
C ASN A 743 4.96 41.10 -48.10
N ALA A 744 4.73 41.72 -46.94
CA ALA A 744 3.51 42.49 -46.66
C ALA A 744 3.62 43.94 -47.20
N GLN A 745 4.05 44.09 -48.46
CA GLN A 745 4.46 45.37 -49.06
C GLN A 745 3.39 46.47 -48.92
N GLY A 746 2.11 46.14 -49.18
CA GLY A 746 0.98 47.06 -49.00
C GLY A 746 0.60 47.35 -47.52
N ALA A 747 0.97 46.50 -46.57
CA ALA A 747 0.81 46.78 -45.14
C ALA A 747 1.91 47.74 -44.65
N VAL A 748 3.14 47.58 -45.15
CA VAL A 748 4.24 48.52 -44.91
C VAL A 748 3.96 49.88 -45.55
N GLU A 749 3.40 49.93 -46.76
CA GLU A 749 2.96 51.19 -47.39
C GLU A 749 1.80 51.87 -46.64
N ASN A 750 0.79 51.11 -46.19
CA ASN A 750 -0.28 51.67 -45.34
C ASN A 750 0.26 52.18 -44.00
N LEU A 751 1.19 51.45 -43.36
CA LEU A 751 1.85 51.90 -42.13
C LEU A 751 2.68 53.16 -42.39
N LYS A 752 3.42 53.21 -43.49
CA LYS A 752 4.23 54.36 -43.90
C LYS A 752 3.36 55.59 -44.16
N SER A 753 2.23 55.43 -44.85
CA SER A 753 1.26 56.50 -45.07
C SER A 753 0.57 56.96 -43.77
N PHE A 754 0.29 56.04 -42.84
CA PHE A 754 -0.21 56.38 -41.50
C PHE A 754 0.84 57.14 -40.66
N ILE A 755 2.11 56.75 -40.76
CA ILE A 755 3.24 57.46 -40.15
C ILE A 755 3.40 58.85 -40.75
N GLU A 756 3.40 58.99 -42.09
CA GLU A 756 3.50 60.27 -42.80
C GLU A 756 2.33 61.21 -42.43
N ASN A 757 1.11 60.69 -42.32
CA ASN A 757 -0.06 61.47 -41.91
C ASN A 757 0.01 61.92 -40.42
N ILE A 758 0.71 61.17 -39.55
CA ILE A 758 1.04 61.57 -38.18
C ILE A 758 2.27 62.48 -38.10
N GLU A 759 3.23 62.38 -39.03
CA GLU A 759 4.33 63.34 -39.17
C GLU A 759 3.80 64.72 -39.59
N ASP A 760 2.79 64.79 -40.47
CA ASP A 760 2.16 66.05 -40.92
C ASP A 760 1.19 66.68 -39.91
N HIS A 761 0.52 65.89 -39.04
CA HIS A 761 -0.57 66.38 -38.17
C HIS A 761 -0.41 66.08 -36.66
N GLY A 762 0.66 65.40 -36.25
CA GLY A 762 0.93 65.06 -34.85
C GLY A 762 1.67 66.15 -34.06
N ALA A 763 1.52 66.16 -32.74
CA ALA A 763 2.23 67.10 -31.87
C ALA A 763 3.73 66.75 -31.74
N ASP A 764 4.59 67.77 -31.70
CA ASP A 764 6.07 67.73 -31.84
C ASP A 764 6.80 66.59 -31.10
N ILE A 765 6.32 66.20 -29.92
CA ILE A 765 6.87 65.12 -29.08
C ILE A 765 6.80 63.74 -29.78
N ILE A 766 5.90 63.59 -30.75
CA ILE A 766 5.66 62.36 -31.52
C ILE A 766 6.61 62.28 -32.73
N GLN A 767 6.76 63.36 -33.50
CA GLN A 767 7.67 63.42 -34.67
C GLN A 767 9.08 62.95 -34.34
N GLY A 768 9.71 63.52 -33.29
CA GLY A 768 11.09 63.19 -32.90
C GLY A 768 11.31 61.73 -32.46
N LYS A 769 10.24 61.03 -32.04
CA LYS A 769 10.28 59.60 -31.71
C LYS A 769 10.03 58.71 -32.92
N LEU A 770 9.13 59.06 -33.84
CA LEU A 770 8.93 58.25 -35.05
C LEU A 770 10.09 58.37 -36.04
N SER A 771 10.68 59.56 -36.20
CA SER A 771 11.88 59.76 -37.00
C SER A 771 13.03 58.82 -36.57
N SER A 772 13.32 58.73 -35.26
CA SER A 772 14.38 57.87 -34.74
C SER A 772 14.05 56.36 -34.76
N LEU A 773 12.78 55.99 -34.94
CA LEU A 773 12.34 54.61 -35.14
C LEU A 773 12.40 54.18 -36.62
N LYS A 774 12.26 55.13 -37.55
CA LYS A 774 12.35 54.94 -39.00
C LYS A 774 13.70 54.32 -39.39
N ASP A 775 14.79 54.92 -38.94
CA ASP A 775 16.16 54.48 -39.22
C ASP A 775 16.55 53.16 -38.50
N GLN A 776 15.86 52.83 -37.39
CA GLN A 776 16.04 51.54 -36.71
C GLN A 776 15.36 50.39 -37.45
N LEU A 777 14.30 50.66 -38.23
CA LEU A 777 13.53 49.64 -38.94
C LEU A 777 14.33 48.96 -40.06
N ASP A 778 15.36 49.61 -40.59
CA ASP A 778 16.28 49.07 -41.60
C ASP A 778 17.52 48.36 -41.01
N SER A 779 17.74 48.45 -39.69
CA SER A 779 19.02 48.07 -39.06
C SER A 779 18.93 47.13 -37.84
N ASP A 780 17.90 47.24 -37.01
CA ASP A 780 17.53 46.25 -35.99
C ASP A 780 15.99 46.22 -35.86
N PRO A 781 15.30 45.52 -36.77
CA PRO A 781 13.85 45.70 -36.91
C PRO A 781 13.07 45.07 -35.74
N LEU A 782 13.66 44.10 -35.03
CA LEU A 782 13.06 43.50 -33.84
C LEU A 782 13.04 44.47 -32.65
N ASN A 783 14.14 45.21 -32.42
CA ASN A 783 14.13 46.30 -31.44
C ASN A 783 13.28 47.48 -31.93
N ALA A 784 13.29 47.81 -33.23
CA ALA A 784 12.44 48.85 -33.79
C ALA A 784 10.95 48.56 -33.54
N LEU A 785 10.47 47.35 -33.87
CA LEU A 785 9.10 46.90 -33.58
C LEU A 785 8.79 46.95 -32.08
N LYS A 786 9.69 46.45 -31.23
CA LYS A 786 9.52 46.48 -29.77
C LYS A 786 9.43 47.91 -29.20
N ASN A 787 10.13 48.86 -29.82
CA ASN A 787 10.09 50.27 -29.46
C ASN A 787 8.88 51.01 -30.07
N ILE A 788 8.44 50.64 -31.27
CA ILE A 788 7.19 51.11 -31.91
C ILE A 788 5.98 50.68 -31.07
N GLY A 789 5.91 49.41 -30.66
CA GLY A 789 4.86 48.92 -29.75
C GLY A 789 4.81 49.74 -28.46
N LYS A 790 5.96 50.05 -27.85
CA LYS A 790 6.04 50.95 -26.68
C LYS A 790 5.64 52.39 -27.00
N ALA A 791 5.95 52.93 -28.18
CA ALA A 791 5.54 54.27 -28.58
C ALA A 791 4.00 54.36 -28.76
N LEU A 792 3.42 53.41 -29.50
CA LEU A 792 1.98 53.32 -29.75
C LEU A 792 1.16 52.92 -28.50
N ALA A 793 1.76 52.19 -27.56
CA ALA A 793 1.17 51.90 -26.26
C ALA A 793 0.89 53.17 -25.44
N ASN A 794 1.75 54.19 -25.56
CA ASN A 794 1.59 55.49 -24.88
C ASN A 794 0.62 56.45 -25.58
N ILE A 795 0.04 56.07 -26.73
CA ILE A 795 -1.03 56.83 -27.38
C ILE A 795 -2.37 56.36 -26.81
N GLU A 796 -2.74 56.94 -25.67
CA GLU A 796 -4.11 56.89 -25.15
C GLU A 796 -4.99 57.91 -25.88
N MET A 797 -6.18 57.48 -26.29
CA MET A 797 -7.25 58.44 -26.57
C MET A 797 -7.66 59.10 -25.26
N LYS A 798 -7.82 60.43 -25.25
CA LYS A 798 -8.29 61.16 -24.07
C LYS A 798 -9.77 60.88 -23.80
N ASP A 799 -10.05 59.80 -23.07
CA ASP A 799 -11.31 59.68 -22.33
C ASP A 799 -11.36 60.78 -21.24
N PHE A 800 -12.58 61.25 -20.91
CA PHE A 800 -12.76 62.56 -20.30
C PHE A 800 -12.49 62.59 -18.78
N ASP A 801 -11.63 63.51 -18.33
CA ASP A 801 -11.28 63.69 -16.91
C ASP A 801 -12.49 64.19 -16.10
N LEU A 802 -12.90 63.42 -15.08
CA LEU A 802 -14.05 63.73 -14.23
C LEU A 802 -13.71 63.55 -12.75
N GLN A 803 -13.28 64.66 -12.14
CA GLN A 803 -12.98 64.77 -10.71
C GLN A 803 -14.18 64.37 -9.84
N SER A 804 -13.95 63.56 -8.82
CA SER A 804 -14.98 63.07 -7.91
C SER A 804 -15.33 64.08 -6.80
N THR A 805 -16.40 64.85 -6.98
CA THR A 805 -16.95 65.76 -5.96
C THR A 805 -18.42 65.46 -5.61
N CYS A 806 -18.64 64.36 -4.88
CA CYS A 806 -19.77 64.19 -3.96
C CYS A 806 -19.44 63.04 -2.99
N GLY A 807 -18.85 63.35 -1.83
CA GLY A 807 -18.56 62.37 -0.80
C GLY A 807 -19.54 62.46 0.37
N THR A 808 -20.16 61.34 0.75
CA THR A 808 -20.61 61.06 2.13
C THR A 808 -20.86 59.57 2.34
N PHE A 809 -19.78 58.79 2.47
CA PHE A 809 -19.74 57.67 3.43
C PHE A 809 -18.36 57.69 4.09
N SER A 810 -18.32 57.40 5.39
CA SER A 810 -17.17 57.67 6.26
C SER A 810 -16.07 56.61 6.15
N LYS A 811 -14.82 57.03 6.41
CA LYS A 811 -13.65 56.15 6.61
C LYS A 811 -14.00 55.07 7.64
N GLY A 812 -13.72 53.79 7.36
CA GLY A 812 -14.08 52.71 8.31
C GLY A 812 -13.34 51.38 8.17
N SER A 813 -13.13 50.84 6.97
CA SER A 813 -12.43 49.55 6.79
C SER A 813 -12.04 49.29 5.33
N GLN A 814 -10.83 48.78 5.09
CA GLN A 814 -10.43 48.23 3.78
C GLN A 814 -10.64 46.71 3.78
N LEU A 815 -11.56 46.20 2.95
CA LEU A 815 -11.63 44.78 2.61
C LEU A 815 -10.80 44.53 1.34
N ASN A 816 -9.47 44.60 1.51
CA ASN A 816 -8.52 44.46 0.41
C ASN A 816 -8.23 42.96 0.15
N VAL A 817 -9.18 42.26 -0.45
CA VAL A 817 -9.10 40.80 -0.68
C VAL A 817 -8.34 40.51 -1.97
N ASN A 818 -7.01 40.41 -1.88
CA ASN A 818 -6.17 39.82 -2.91
C ASN A 818 -6.53 38.32 -3.07
N PRO A 819 -6.71 37.76 -4.30
CA PRO A 819 -6.96 36.34 -4.50
C PRO A 819 -5.97 35.40 -3.80
N ALA A 820 -4.68 35.77 -3.71
CA ALA A 820 -3.69 35.00 -2.96
C ALA A 820 -3.91 35.07 -1.43
N GLN A 821 -4.46 36.18 -0.93
CA GLN A 821 -4.85 36.29 0.49
C GLN A 821 -6.18 35.57 0.76
N ALA A 822 -7.12 35.52 -0.19
CA ALA A 822 -8.32 34.68 -0.08
C ALA A 822 -7.97 33.18 -0.03
N LEU A 823 -7.01 32.74 -0.85
CA LEU A 823 -6.50 31.36 -0.82
C LEU A 823 -5.78 31.07 0.51
N GLY A 824 -4.95 32.01 0.98
CA GLY A 824 -4.23 31.89 2.26
C GLY A 824 -5.15 31.90 3.48
N THR A 825 -6.21 32.73 3.50
CA THR A 825 -7.21 32.69 4.58
C THR A 825 -8.05 31.43 4.51
N LEU A 826 -8.46 30.95 3.34
CA LEU A 826 -9.14 29.64 3.21
C LEU A 826 -8.29 28.50 3.77
N GLN A 827 -6.97 28.49 3.48
CA GLN A 827 -6.07 27.43 3.93
C GLN A 827 -5.92 27.43 5.46
N GLY A 828 -5.64 28.59 6.08
CA GLY A 828 -5.59 28.69 7.56
C GLY A 828 -6.94 28.53 8.26
N PHE A 829 -8.05 28.87 7.59
CA PHE A 829 -9.40 28.70 8.11
C PHE A 829 -9.81 27.21 8.13
N MET A 830 -9.53 26.43 7.08
CA MET A 830 -9.92 25.01 7.06
C MET A 830 -9.22 24.18 8.13
N GLU A 831 -7.94 24.45 8.43
CA GLU A 831 -7.19 23.72 9.46
C GLU A 831 -7.56 24.16 10.89
N GLY A 832 -7.68 25.47 11.15
CA GLY A 832 -7.94 25.99 12.50
C GLY A 832 -9.41 26.01 12.93
N TYR A 833 -10.35 26.21 12.00
CA TYR A 833 -11.77 26.39 12.30
C TYR A 833 -12.48 25.06 12.58
N THR A 834 -12.07 23.97 11.91
CA THR A 834 -12.65 22.63 12.08
C THR A 834 -12.40 22.06 13.48
N GLN A 835 -11.13 21.95 13.89
CA GLN A 835 -10.75 21.46 15.23
C GLN A 835 -11.36 22.29 16.39
N GLY A 836 -11.53 23.60 16.18
CA GLY A 836 -12.13 24.51 17.15
C GLY A 836 -13.66 24.40 17.29
N LEU A 837 -14.36 23.89 16.27
CA LEU A 837 -15.81 23.67 16.30
C LEU A 837 -16.17 22.29 16.86
N GLU A 838 -15.39 21.25 16.55
CA GLU A 838 -15.66 19.87 17.00
C GLU A 838 -15.52 19.69 18.52
N ASN A 839 -14.69 20.51 19.18
CA ASN A 839 -14.48 20.50 20.63
C ASN A 839 -15.34 21.56 21.37
N SER A 840 -16.40 22.08 20.75
CA SER A 840 -17.24 23.15 21.31
C SER A 840 -18.58 22.64 21.84
N ASN A 841 -18.86 22.89 23.13
CA ASN A 841 -20.13 22.54 23.80
C ASN A 841 -21.29 23.49 23.43
N ASP A 842 -21.44 23.82 22.15
CA ASP A 842 -22.36 24.86 21.63
C ASP A 842 -22.99 24.37 20.33
N ASP A 843 -24.25 23.93 20.41
CA ASP A 843 -24.96 23.26 19.31
C ASP A 843 -24.98 24.08 18.01
N LYS A 844 -25.00 25.42 18.10
CA LYS A 844 -24.99 26.30 16.92
C LYS A 844 -23.66 26.30 16.19
N LYS A 845 -22.56 26.06 16.90
CA LYS A 845 -21.22 25.87 16.29
C LYS A 845 -21.11 24.50 15.63
N ILE A 846 -21.72 23.48 16.23
CA ILE A 846 -21.86 22.14 15.64
C ILE A 846 -22.71 22.21 14.36
N GLU A 847 -23.77 23.03 14.31
CA GLU A 847 -24.52 23.31 13.08
C GLU A 847 -23.71 24.06 12.02
N GLN A 848 -22.92 25.07 12.39
CA GLN A 848 -22.02 25.73 11.45
C GLN A 848 -20.96 24.77 10.86
N GLY A 849 -20.45 23.83 11.67
CA GLY A 849 -19.61 22.73 11.19
C GLY A 849 -20.33 21.78 10.22
N LYS A 850 -21.63 21.52 10.41
CA LYS A 850 -22.45 20.74 9.46
C LYS A 850 -22.70 21.47 8.14
N ILE A 851 -22.84 22.80 8.15
CA ILE A 851 -23.02 23.59 6.91
C ILE A 851 -21.81 23.47 5.99
N PHE A 852 -20.60 23.33 6.54
CA PHE A 852 -19.38 23.06 5.77
C PHE A 852 -19.30 21.64 5.15
N ARG A 853 -20.31 20.78 5.35
CA ARG A 853 -20.42 19.45 4.71
C ARG A 853 -21.25 19.44 3.42
N GLN A 854 -21.59 20.60 2.84
CA GLN A 854 -22.24 20.63 1.54
C GLN A 854 -21.32 20.08 0.43
N ALA A 855 -21.86 19.23 -0.44
CA ALA A 855 -21.12 18.67 -1.56
C ALA A 855 -20.86 19.75 -2.62
N LEU A 856 -19.64 20.29 -2.65
CA LEU A 856 -19.23 21.36 -3.54
C LEU A 856 -18.36 20.85 -4.69
N MET A 857 -18.76 21.13 -5.92
CA MET A 857 -17.93 20.95 -7.11
C MET A 857 -17.34 22.29 -7.53
N LEU A 858 -16.02 22.39 -7.63
CA LEU A 858 -15.30 23.60 -8.02
C LEU A 858 -14.43 23.34 -9.25
N LEU A 859 -14.72 24.04 -10.36
CA LEU A 859 -13.90 24.03 -11.56
C LEU A 859 -13.06 25.30 -11.61
N ALA A 860 -11.73 25.16 -11.76
CA ALA A 860 -10.80 26.28 -11.85
C ALA A 860 -9.64 25.95 -12.80
N SER A 861 -9.26 26.92 -13.63
CA SER A 861 -8.15 26.81 -14.60
C SER A 861 -7.50 28.18 -14.79
N PRO A 862 -6.15 28.28 -14.86
CA PRO A 862 -5.45 29.54 -15.06
C PRO A 862 -5.53 30.06 -16.50
N ALA A 863 -5.80 29.19 -17.48
CA ALA A 863 -5.86 29.55 -18.90
C ALA A 863 -7.30 29.74 -19.41
N GLY A 864 -8.27 29.05 -18.81
CA GLY A 864 -9.67 29.05 -19.21
C GLY A 864 -10.35 27.70 -19.00
N ILE A 865 -11.68 27.69 -19.02
CA ILE A 865 -12.53 26.50 -19.01
C ILE A 865 -13.42 26.58 -20.25
N ALA A 866 -13.56 25.48 -20.98
CA ALA A 866 -14.47 25.35 -22.12
C ALA A 866 -15.46 24.21 -21.86
N LEU A 867 -16.72 24.43 -22.21
CA LEU A 867 -17.79 23.44 -22.19
C LEU A 867 -18.44 23.48 -23.58
N THR A 868 -18.41 22.36 -24.31
CA THR A 868 -18.83 22.29 -25.71
C THR A 868 -19.50 20.96 -26.03
N THR A 869 -20.55 21.02 -26.83
CA THR A 869 -21.33 19.89 -27.36
C THR A 869 -21.92 20.31 -28.71
N PRO A 870 -22.21 19.39 -29.64
CA PRO A 870 -23.00 19.69 -30.84
C PRO A 870 -24.49 19.90 -30.57
N GLU A 871 -24.98 19.53 -29.37
CA GLU A 871 -26.39 19.61 -28.96
C GLU A 871 -26.55 20.61 -27.78
N ASP A 872 -27.26 20.25 -26.71
CA ASP A 872 -27.68 21.19 -25.66
C ASP A 872 -26.72 21.27 -24.46
N ILE A 873 -26.53 22.49 -23.92
CA ILE A 873 -25.94 22.73 -22.60
C ILE A 873 -27.05 23.23 -21.68
N VAL A 874 -27.32 22.50 -20.59
CA VAL A 874 -28.33 22.87 -19.59
C VAL A 874 -27.62 23.29 -18.29
N LEU A 875 -27.87 24.52 -17.85
CA LEU A 875 -27.44 25.06 -16.56
C LEU A 875 -28.68 25.36 -15.71
N GLN A 876 -28.81 24.70 -14.57
CA GLN A 876 -29.95 24.84 -13.65
C GLN A 876 -29.46 24.85 -12.20
N ALA A 877 -30.05 25.71 -11.37
CA ALA A 877 -29.93 25.67 -9.91
C ALA A 877 -31.31 25.86 -9.27
N SER A 878 -31.51 25.31 -8.07
CA SER A 878 -32.77 25.48 -7.31
C SER A 878 -32.78 26.74 -6.43
N GLN A 879 -31.71 27.54 -6.46
CA GLN A 879 -31.57 28.81 -5.75
C GLN A 879 -31.08 29.87 -6.75
N ASP A 880 -29.77 30.05 -6.90
CA ASP A 880 -29.17 31.10 -7.71
C ASP A 880 -28.21 30.53 -8.78
N ILE A 881 -28.15 31.21 -9.93
CA ILE A 881 -27.05 31.10 -10.90
C ILE A 881 -26.39 32.48 -10.98
N ALA A 882 -25.09 32.55 -10.73
CA ALA A 882 -24.34 33.81 -10.64
C ALA A 882 -23.20 33.86 -11.66
N GLU A 883 -23.43 34.60 -12.76
CA GLU A 883 -22.40 34.86 -13.77
C GLU A 883 -21.72 36.21 -13.54
N SER A 884 -20.38 36.24 -13.62
CA SER A 884 -19.58 37.43 -13.33
C SER A 884 -18.24 37.38 -14.06
N ALA A 885 -17.80 38.51 -14.63
CA ALA A 885 -16.51 38.64 -15.29
C ALA A 885 -15.93 40.05 -15.10
N GLN A 886 -14.62 40.15 -14.85
CA GLN A 886 -13.90 41.43 -14.78
C GLN A 886 -13.75 42.12 -16.16
N GLY A 887 -13.88 41.37 -17.24
CA GLY A 887 -13.81 41.87 -18.63
C GLY A 887 -15.18 42.14 -19.22
N SER A 888 -15.75 41.13 -19.87
CA SER A 888 -17.08 41.18 -20.48
C SER A 888 -17.76 39.82 -20.38
N VAL A 889 -19.07 39.81 -20.10
CA VAL A 889 -19.95 38.66 -20.34
C VAL A 889 -20.55 38.86 -21.74
N ASN A 890 -20.51 37.84 -22.58
CA ASN A 890 -20.92 37.93 -23.99
C ASN A 890 -21.96 36.82 -24.25
N ILE A 891 -23.23 37.19 -24.38
CA ILE A 891 -24.33 36.26 -24.66
C ILE A 891 -24.76 36.45 -26.12
N SER A 892 -24.72 35.39 -26.91
CA SER A 892 -25.07 35.44 -28.34
C SER A 892 -25.70 34.13 -28.81
N ALA A 893 -26.82 34.20 -29.52
CA ALA A 893 -27.45 33.06 -30.18
C ALA A 893 -27.86 33.45 -31.60
N GLN A 894 -27.79 32.51 -32.55
CA GLN A 894 -28.15 32.76 -33.96
C GLN A 894 -29.66 32.89 -34.21
N LYS A 895 -30.49 32.31 -33.34
CA LYS A 895 -31.96 32.28 -33.48
C LYS A 895 -32.60 33.23 -32.47
N ASN A 896 -32.73 32.77 -31.23
CA ASN A 896 -33.47 33.45 -30.17
C ASN A 896 -32.59 33.56 -28.92
N ILE A 897 -32.67 34.68 -28.22
CA ILE A 897 -32.33 34.79 -26.79
C ILE A 897 -33.65 35.07 -26.08
N VAL A 898 -33.95 34.31 -25.02
CA VAL A 898 -35.22 34.41 -24.30
C VAL A 898 -34.93 34.49 -22.80
N HIS A 899 -35.42 35.54 -22.15
CA HIS A 899 -35.31 35.72 -20.71
C HIS A 899 -36.70 35.86 -20.09
N HIS A 900 -36.94 35.12 -19.01
CA HIS A 900 -38.17 35.14 -18.24
C HIS A 900 -37.83 35.18 -16.74
N ALA A 901 -38.63 35.89 -15.96
CA ALA A 901 -38.53 35.93 -14.50
C ALA A 901 -39.95 36.10 -13.93
N GLN A 902 -40.21 35.54 -12.74
CA GLN A 902 -41.52 35.63 -12.08
C GLN A 902 -41.68 36.92 -11.25
N ASP A 903 -40.61 37.40 -10.62
CA ASP A 903 -40.57 38.62 -9.80
C ASP A 903 -40.21 39.85 -10.67
N ARG A 904 -38.98 39.92 -11.17
CA ARG A 904 -38.48 41.04 -11.98
C ARG A 904 -37.26 40.68 -12.82
N ILE A 905 -37.05 41.43 -13.89
CA ILE A 905 -35.76 41.55 -14.58
C ILE A 905 -35.20 42.94 -14.26
N SER A 906 -33.91 43.02 -13.92
CA SER A 906 -33.24 44.28 -13.56
C SER A 906 -31.95 44.44 -14.34
N LEU A 907 -31.81 45.55 -15.07
CA LEU A 907 -30.66 45.87 -15.92
C LEU A 907 -30.09 47.22 -15.48
N PHE A 908 -28.76 47.29 -15.32
CA PHE A 908 -28.08 48.49 -14.82
C PHE A 908 -26.72 48.67 -15.50
N ALA A 909 -26.41 49.91 -15.91
CA ALA A 909 -25.14 50.27 -16.53
C ALA A 909 -24.59 51.57 -15.91
N ALA A 910 -23.42 51.49 -15.28
CA ALA A 910 -22.92 52.55 -14.40
C ALA A 910 -22.22 53.73 -15.09
N GLN A 911 -21.68 53.54 -16.31
CA GLN A 911 -20.80 54.52 -16.97
C GLN A 911 -21.20 54.79 -18.43
N LYS A 912 -21.15 53.77 -19.30
CA LYS A 912 -21.36 53.94 -20.76
C LYS A 912 -22.82 53.80 -21.23
N GLY A 913 -23.76 53.66 -20.30
CA GLY A 913 -25.20 53.57 -20.57
C GLY A 913 -25.68 52.18 -20.97
N PHE A 914 -26.98 52.07 -21.25
CA PHE A 914 -27.64 50.86 -21.77
C PHE A 914 -28.25 51.19 -23.14
N SER A 915 -28.11 50.25 -24.08
CA SER A 915 -28.55 50.42 -25.46
C SER A 915 -29.18 49.11 -25.96
N ALA A 916 -30.30 49.22 -26.68
CA ALA A 916 -30.97 48.09 -27.31
C ALA A 916 -31.25 48.42 -28.78
N PHE A 917 -30.91 47.50 -29.69
CA PHE A 917 -30.96 47.73 -31.13
C PHE A 917 -31.63 46.55 -31.85
N ALA A 918 -32.46 46.84 -32.85
CA ALA A 918 -32.97 45.84 -33.79
C ALA A 918 -32.50 46.20 -35.20
N ALA A 919 -31.60 45.41 -35.77
CA ALA A 919 -31.08 45.62 -37.13
C ALA A 919 -32.17 45.45 -38.22
N LYS A 920 -33.24 44.72 -37.90
CA LYS A 920 -34.44 44.54 -38.73
C LYS A 920 -35.61 44.12 -37.84
N GLY A 921 -36.78 44.74 -38.04
CA GLY A 921 -37.96 44.54 -37.18
C GLY A 921 -38.09 45.59 -36.09
N LYS A 922 -39.15 45.51 -35.28
CA LYS A 922 -39.43 46.45 -34.19
C LYS A 922 -38.71 46.07 -32.90
N VAL A 923 -38.25 47.06 -32.13
CA VAL A 923 -38.08 46.91 -30.68
C VAL A 923 -39.45 47.17 -30.06
N GLU A 924 -39.96 46.21 -29.29
CA GLU A 924 -41.27 46.31 -28.64
C GLU A 924 -41.09 46.35 -27.12
N LEU A 925 -41.68 47.35 -26.49
CA LEU A 925 -41.77 47.49 -25.04
C LEU A 925 -43.25 47.59 -24.67
N GLN A 926 -43.74 46.62 -23.91
CA GLN A 926 -45.14 46.50 -23.52
C GLN A 926 -45.24 46.13 -22.05
N ALA A 927 -46.02 46.89 -21.29
CA ALA A 927 -46.58 46.48 -20.00
C ALA A 927 -48.07 46.18 -20.22
N GLN A 928 -48.59 45.12 -19.60
CA GLN A 928 -49.97 44.66 -19.81
C GLN A 928 -50.95 45.21 -18.75
N ASP A 929 -50.48 45.44 -17.53
CA ASP A 929 -51.29 45.78 -16.35
C ASP A 929 -50.93 47.16 -15.75
N ASP A 930 -49.67 47.57 -15.88
CA ASP A 930 -49.12 48.81 -15.30
C ASP A 930 -48.42 49.70 -16.37
N ALA A 931 -47.88 50.85 -15.97
CA ALA A 931 -47.29 51.86 -16.85
C ALA A 931 -45.86 51.55 -17.32
N ILE A 932 -45.50 52.09 -18.49
CA ILE A 932 -44.10 52.16 -18.96
C ILE A 932 -43.53 53.53 -18.57
N GLU A 933 -42.79 53.60 -17.45
CA GLU A 933 -42.08 54.83 -17.08
C GLU A 933 -40.73 54.95 -17.81
N MET A 934 -40.53 56.05 -18.52
CA MET A 934 -39.23 56.47 -19.06
C MET A 934 -38.82 57.78 -18.40
N ILE A 935 -37.70 57.77 -17.67
CA ILE A 935 -37.22 58.92 -16.89
C ILE A 935 -35.75 59.21 -17.23
N ALA A 936 -35.44 60.46 -17.61
CA ALA A 936 -34.06 60.89 -17.87
C ALA A 936 -33.78 62.26 -17.23
N ARG A 937 -32.62 62.39 -16.54
CA ARG A 937 -32.17 63.65 -15.91
C ARG A 937 -31.83 64.80 -16.88
N LYS A 938 -31.78 64.54 -18.19
CA LYS A 938 -31.47 65.55 -19.22
C LYS A 938 -32.62 65.71 -20.20
N VAL A 939 -32.70 64.84 -21.20
CA VAL A 939 -33.69 64.91 -22.29
C VAL A 939 -34.05 63.48 -22.70
N ILE A 940 -35.35 63.18 -22.80
CA ILE A 940 -35.84 62.01 -23.53
C ILE A 940 -36.04 62.47 -24.99
N LYS A 941 -35.37 61.82 -25.93
CA LYS A 941 -35.50 62.12 -27.37
C LYS A 941 -36.28 61.01 -28.05
N LEU A 942 -37.54 61.29 -28.39
CA LEU A 942 -38.28 60.50 -29.38
C LEU A 942 -38.05 61.17 -30.74
N ILE A 943 -37.49 60.42 -31.70
CA ILE A 943 -37.19 60.88 -33.05
C ILE A 943 -37.60 59.78 -34.02
N SER A 944 -38.52 60.11 -34.93
CA SER A 944 -38.65 59.40 -36.21
C SER A 944 -37.87 60.19 -37.26
N THR A 945 -37.14 59.48 -38.13
CA THR A 945 -36.30 60.08 -39.17
C THR A 945 -36.97 60.12 -40.54
N GLU A 946 -38.00 59.30 -40.77
CA GLU A 946 -38.62 59.12 -42.10
C GLU A 946 -40.15 59.31 -42.09
N ASP A 947 -40.84 58.97 -41.00
CA ASP A 947 -42.30 59.05 -40.86
C ASP A 947 -42.70 59.79 -39.55
N LYS A 948 -43.96 59.72 -39.14
CA LYS A 948 -44.55 60.31 -37.93
C LYS A 948 -44.08 59.67 -36.61
N ILE A 949 -44.19 60.43 -35.52
CA ILE A 949 -44.25 59.92 -34.15
C ILE A 949 -45.71 59.99 -33.69
N GLU A 950 -46.31 58.86 -33.32
CA GLU A 950 -47.68 58.83 -32.79
C GLU A 950 -47.68 58.66 -31.27
N ILE A 951 -48.38 59.57 -30.59
CA ILE A 951 -48.73 59.46 -29.18
C ILE A 951 -50.26 59.44 -29.15
N ILE A 952 -50.84 58.33 -28.71
CA ILE A 952 -52.28 58.09 -28.72
C ILE A 952 -52.71 57.74 -27.30
N SER A 953 -53.81 58.34 -26.83
CA SER A 953 -54.43 58.03 -25.54
C SER A 953 -55.95 58.11 -25.67
N PRO A 954 -56.71 57.11 -25.19
CA PRO A 954 -58.17 57.11 -25.26
C PRO A 954 -58.82 58.04 -24.23
N LYS A 955 -58.04 58.64 -23.31
CA LYS A 955 -58.53 59.55 -22.26
C LYS A 955 -57.98 60.96 -22.43
N GLU A 956 -56.67 61.11 -22.30
CA GLU A 956 -55.95 62.38 -22.44
C GLU A 956 -54.45 62.20 -22.71
N ILE A 957 -53.87 63.15 -23.44
CA ILE A 957 -52.42 63.35 -23.60
C ILE A 957 -52.07 64.68 -22.92
N VAL A 958 -51.03 64.68 -22.09
CA VAL A 958 -50.63 65.86 -21.31
C VAL A 958 -49.12 66.09 -21.44
N LEU A 959 -48.72 67.06 -22.26
CA LEU A 959 -47.32 67.47 -22.40
C LEU A 959 -47.07 68.71 -21.51
N THR A 960 -46.25 68.57 -20.47
CA THR A 960 -45.98 69.65 -19.51
C THR A 960 -44.50 70.02 -19.48
N ALA A 961 -44.18 71.31 -19.63
CA ALA A 961 -42.83 71.84 -19.61
C ALA A 961 -42.78 73.24 -18.98
N GLY A 962 -41.96 73.43 -17.95
CA GLY A 962 -41.66 74.77 -17.38
C GLY A 962 -42.87 75.57 -16.90
N GLY A 963 -43.89 74.92 -16.32
CA GLY A 963 -45.14 75.60 -15.91
C GLY A 963 -46.08 75.94 -17.08
N SER A 964 -45.82 75.39 -18.26
CA SER A 964 -46.73 75.39 -19.42
C SER A 964 -47.19 73.96 -19.71
N GLN A 965 -48.41 73.81 -20.20
CA GLN A 965 -49.04 72.52 -20.47
C GLN A 965 -49.86 72.58 -21.76
N LEU A 966 -49.73 71.53 -22.57
CA LEU A 966 -50.62 71.20 -23.68
C LEU A 966 -51.39 69.93 -23.28
N LYS A 967 -52.70 70.07 -23.04
CA LYS A 967 -53.61 68.96 -22.73
C LYS A 967 -54.54 68.71 -23.91
N ILE A 968 -54.60 67.47 -24.38
CA ILE A 968 -55.45 67.03 -25.49
C ILE A 968 -56.37 65.94 -24.93
N ASN A 969 -57.69 66.11 -25.01
CA ASN A 969 -58.68 65.13 -24.57
C ASN A 969 -59.96 65.23 -25.42
N LYS A 970 -61.01 64.48 -25.05
CA LYS A 970 -62.34 64.51 -25.71
C LYS A 970 -63.02 65.89 -25.78
N GLU A 971 -62.54 66.87 -25.01
CA GLU A 971 -63.16 68.20 -24.83
C GLU A 971 -62.42 69.28 -25.64
N GLY A 972 -61.25 68.95 -26.20
CA GLY A 972 -60.48 69.82 -27.09
C GLY A 972 -58.97 69.80 -26.84
N VAL A 973 -58.31 70.84 -27.36
CA VAL A 973 -56.87 71.10 -27.18
C VAL A 973 -56.70 72.33 -26.32
N PHE A 974 -56.21 72.14 -25.10
CA PHE A 974 -56.08 73.17 -24.08
C PHE A 974 -54.60 73.53 -23.87
N VAL A 975 -54.24 74.77 -24.17
CA VAL A 975 -52.93 75.34 -23.84
C VAL A 975 -53.06 76.17 -22.57
N THR A 976 -52.31 75.80 -21.53
CA THR A 976 -52.24 76.55 -20.26
C THR A 976 -50.80 76.96 -20.01
N THR A 977 -50.53 78.23 -19.73
CA THR A 977 -49.17 78.70 -19.42
C THR A 977 -49.22 79.88 -18.46
N GLY A 978 -48.30 79.92 -17.50
CA GLY A 978 -48.02 81.09 -16.68
C GLY A 978 -47.13 82.15 -17.37
N GLY A 979 -46.68 81.88 -18.61
CA GLY A 979 -45.82 82.76 -19.40
C GLY A 979 -46.54 83.39 -20.60
N LYS A 980 -45.76 83.97 -21.51
CA LYS A 980 -46.28 84.57 -22.75
C LYS A 980 -46.58 83.49 -23.79
N PHE A 981 -47.86 83.20 -24.04
CA PHE A 981 -48.28 82.47 -25.23
C PHE A 981 -48.08 83.35 -26.48
N GLU A 982 -47.29 82.91 -27.45
CA GLU A 982 -46.93 83.71 -28.63
C GLU A 982 -46.96 82.87 -29.92
N ALA A 983 -48.10 82.86 -30.61
CA ALA A 983 -48.31 82.10 -31.84
C ALA A 983 -47.96 82.92 -33.10
N LYS A 984 -46.73 82.76 -33.60
CA LYS A 984 -46.23 83.46 -34.81
C LYS A 984 -46.46 82.63 -36.08
N ALA A 985 -47.36 83.09 -36.94
CA ALA A 985 -47.60 82.55 -38.29
C ALA A 985 -47.95 83.68 -39.27
N GLY A 986 -47.74 83.47 -40.57
CA GLY A 986 -48.06 84.47 -41.61
C GLY A 986 -49.56 84.67 -41.84
N GLN A 987 -50.37 83.66 -41.52
CA GLN A 987 -51.83 83.70 -41.52
C GLN A 987 -52.34 82.71 -40.46
N HIS A 988 -53.36 83.10 -39.70
CA HIS A 988 -54.08 82.21 -38.77
C HIS A 988 -55.49 81.99 -39.31
N SER A 989 -55.86 80.73 -39.57
CA SER A 989 -57.18 80.36 -40.09
C SER A 989 -57.91 79.49 -39.07
N PHE A 990 -58.97 80.04 -38.48
CA PHE A 990 -59.84 79.32 -37.54
C PHE A 990 -61.15 78.99 -38.26
N VAL A 991 -61.25 77.78 -38.78
CA VAL A 991 -62.45 77.26 -39.47
C VAL A 991 -63.32 76.47 -38.48
N GLY A 992 -64.61 76.29 -38.80
CA GLY A 992 -65.51 75.42 -38.03
C GLY A 992 -65.03 73.97 -38.03
N GLY A 993 -65.28 73.24 -36.94
CA GLY A 993 -64.72 71.91 -36.71
C GLY A 993 -65.17 70.84 -37.71
N GLU A 994 -64.21 70.05 -38.19
CA GLU A 994 -64.41 68.89 -39.05
C GLU A 994 -64.49 67.60 -38.20
N THR A 995 -65.42 66.70 -38.52
CA THR A 995 -65.72 65.53 -37.66
C THR A 995 -64.91 64.31 -38.09
N VAL A 996 -63.84 63.99 -37.36
CA VAL A 996 -63.02 62.80 -37.60
C VAL A 996 -63.62 61.59 -36.88
N ASN A 997 -64.36 60.76 -37.61
CA ASN A 997 -64.92 59.51 -37.09
C ASN A 997 -63.85 58.40 -37.04
N ALA A 998 -63.45 57.99 -35.85
CA ALA A 998 -62.67 56.77 -35.62
C ALA A 998 -63.59 55.55 -35.52
N GLN A 999 -63.27 54.45 -36.20
CA GLN A 999 -64.02 53.19 -36.13
C GLN A 999 -63.63 52.37 -34.89
N LEU A 1000 -64.62 51.74 -34.25
CA LEU A 1000 -64.45 50.84 -33.09
C LEU A 1000 -64.70 49.37 -33.51
N PRO A 1001 -63.89 48.40 -33.02
CA PRO A 1001 -64.11 46.97 -33.26
C PRO A 1001 -65.24 46.37 -32.39
N LYS A 1002 -65.64 45.12 -32.70
CA LYS A 1002 -66.73 44.37 -32.05
C LYS A 1002 -66.56 44.25 -30.52
N MET A 1003 -67.70 44.21 -29.81
CA MET A 1003 -67.82 43.95 -28.36
C MET A 1003 -68.07 42.47 -28.03
N PRO A 1004 -67.90 42.02 -26.77
CA PRO A 1004 -67.91 40.59 -26.38
C PRO A 1004 -69.31 39.97 -26.22
N GLU A 1005 -69.37 38.64 -26.32
CA GLU A 1005 -70.60 37.82 -26.25
C GLU A 1005 -70.91 37.30 -24.83
N SER A 1006 -71.08 38.20 -23.85
CA SER A 1006 -71.62 37.80 -22.53
C SER A 1006 -72.37 38.92 -21.80
N GLY A 1007 -73.43 38.55 -21.08
CA GLY A 1007 -74.26 39.46 -20.26
C GLY A 1007 -75.37 38.68 -19.57
N ILE A 1008 -75.76 39.13 -18.37
CA ILE A 1008 -76.64 38.40 -17.44
C ILE A 1008 -78.09 38.32 -17.97
N PHE A 1009 -78.54 39.38 -18.64
CA PHE A 1009 -79.82 39.46 -19.33
C PHE A 1009 -79.57 39.24 -20.82
N SER A 1010 -80.29 38.31 -21.45
CA SER A 1010 -80.11 38.06 -22.88
C SER A 1010 -81.43 37.80 -23.60
N ARG A 1011 -81.59 38.39 -24.79
CA ARG A 1011 -82.80 38.21 -25.61
C ARG A 1011 -82.46 38.07 -27.08
N ARG A 1012 -83.21 37.19 -27.75
CA ARG A 1012 -83.19 36.97 -29.19
C ARG A 1012 -84.60 37.23 -29.71
N PHE A 1013 -84.72 37.89 -30.85
CA PHE A 1013 -86.01 38.24 -31.44
C PHE A 1013 -86.19 37.47 -32.75
N ASP A 1014 -87.41 37.00 -33.00
CA ASP A 1014 -87.77 36.15 -34.12
C ASP A 1014 -88.82 36.87 -34.97
N PHE A 1015 -88.53 37.05 -36.27
CA PHE A 1015 -89.39 37.74 -37.22
C PHE A 1015 -89.86 36.83 -38.37
N LYS A 1016 -89.80 35.51 -38.18
CA LYS A 1016 -90.10 34.49 -39.20
C LYS A 1016 -91.48 34.61 -39.84
N ASP A 1017 -92.47 35.08 -39.07
CA ASP A 1017 -93.84 35.28 -39.55
C ASP A 1017 -94.07 36.68 -40.17
N LEU A 1018 -93.10 37.60 -40.07
CA LEU A 1018 -93.16 38.94 -40.67
C LEU A 1018 -92.28 39.11 -41.92
N ILE A 1019 -91.25 38.27 -42.12
CA ILE A 1019 -90.27 38.38 -43.21
C ILE A 1019 -90.23 37.07 -44.00
N SER A 1020 -90.56 37.11 -45.29
CA SER A 1020 -90.54 35.91 -46.12
C SER A 1020 -89.13 35.36 -46.33
N THR A 1021 -89.01 34.03 -46.41
CA THR A 1021 -87.72 33.32 -46.50
C THR A 1021 -86.95 33.56 -47.82
N GLU A 1022 -87.56 34.22 -48.81
CA GLU A 1022 -86.85 34.70 -50.00
C GLU A 1022 -86.07 36.00 -49.76
N LEU A 1023 -86.55 36.87 -48.86
CA LEU A 1023 -85.91 38.16 -48.55
C LEU A 1023 -84.61 38.01 -47.73
N LEU A 1024 -84.45 36.89 -47.04
CA LEU A 1024 -83.30 36.60 -46.17
C LEU A 1024 -82.02 36.20 -46.94
N LYS A 1025 -82.14 35.69 -48.16
CA LYS A 1025 -81.03 35.04 -48.90
C LYS A 1025 -79.83 35.96 -49.20
N ASP A 1026 -80.05 37.28 -49.24
CA ASP A 1026 -79.00 38.28 -49.48
C ASP A 1026 -78.54 39.00 -48.19
N GLY A 1027 -79.04 38.56 -47.03
CA GLY A 1027 -78.88 39.25 -45.74
C GLY A 1027 -79.87 40.39 -45.54
N PHE A 1028 -80.60 40.36 -44.43
CA PHE A 1028 -81.58 41.39 -44.05
C PHE A 1028 -81.13 42.09 -42.77
N LYS A 1029 -80.99 43.42 -42.79
CA LYS A 1029 -80.45 44.19 -41.67
C LYS A 1029 -81.49 44.49 -40.60
N TYR A 1030 -81.05 44.45 -39.34
CA TYR A 1030 -81.77 45.02 -38.20
C TYR A 1030 -80.82 45.91 -37.38
N LYS A 1031 -81.38 46.95 -36.76
CA LYS A 1031 -80.70 47.83 -35.81
C LYS A 1031 -81.30 47.61 -34.42
N VAL A 1032 -80.45 47.62 -33.40
CA VAL A 1032 -80.84 47.62 -31.97
C VAL A 1032 -80.31 48.90 -31.34
N ILE A 1033 -81.16 49.61 -30.63
CA ILE A 1033 -80.84 50.86 -29.94
C ILE A 1033 -81.14 50.67 -28.45
N ASN A 1034 -80.11 50.80 -27.61
CA ASN A 1034 -80.25 50.85 -26.17
C ASN A 1034 -80.13 52.30 -25.72
N HIS A 1035 -81.27 52.97 -25.52
CA HIS A 1035 -81.34 54.38 -25.12
C HIS A 1035 -80.71 54.65 -23.75
N SER A 1036 -80.73 53.66 -22.85
CA SER A 1036 -80.16 53.77 -21.50
C SER A 1036 -78.62 53.83 -21.52
N LYS A 1037 -77.98 53.03 -22.37
CA LYS A 1037 -76.52 52.98 -22.55
C LYS A 1037 -76.01 53.85 -23.70
N LYS A 1038 -76.92 54.42 -24.51
CA LYS A 1038 -76.65 55.20 -25.72
C LYS A 1038 -75.77 54.44 -26.73
N THR A 1039 -76.00 53.14 -26.83
CA THR A 1039 -75.32 52.24 -27.76
C THR A 1039 -76.28 51.82 -28.87
N GLU A 1040 -75.75 51.76 -30.09
CA GLU A 1040 -76.46 51.30 -31.27
C GLU A 1040 -75.66 50.15 -31.90
N TYR A 1041 -76.35 49.08 -32.31
CA TYR A 1041 -75.78 47.93 -33.01
C TYR A 1041 -76.57 47.64 -34.29
N ILE A 1042 -75.88 47.22 -35.35
CA ILE A 1042 -76.51 46.74 -36.60
C ILE A 1042 -76.01 45.33 -36.86
N GLY A 1043 -76.96 44.39 -37.00
CA GLY A 1043 -76.71 42.99 -37.32
C GLY A 1043 -77.52 42.53 -38.54
N PHE A 1044 -77.32 41.28 -38.92
CA PHE A 1044 -78.09 40.61 -39.97
C PHE A 1044 -78.96 39.52 -39.35
N LEU A 1045 -80.19 39.37 -39.83
CA LEU A 1045 -81.05 38.25 -39.43
C LEU A 1045 -80.49 36.92 -39.96
N ASP A 1046 -80.63 35.86 -39.17
CA ASP A 1046 -80.28 34.50 -39.58
C ASP A 1046 -81.19 33.97 -40.69
N GLU A 1047 -80.87 32.80 -41.22
CA GLU A 1047 -81.65 32.09 -42.25
C GLU A 1047 -83.08 31.69 -41.81
N ASN A 1048 -83.48 31.99 -40.57
CA ASN A 1048 -84.83 31.83 -40.01
C ASN A 1048 -85.46 33.19 -39.61
N ALA A 1049 -84.92 34.32 -40.06
CA ALA A 1049 -85.34 35.68 -39.72
C ALA A 1049 -85.14 36.11 -38.25
N ARG A 1050 -84.20 35.49 -37.52
CA ARG A 1050 -83.91 35.84 -36.11
C ARG A 1050 -82.69 36.74 -35.96
N THR A 1051 -82.73 37.67 -35.02
CA THR A 1051 -81.55 38.49 -34.65
C THR A 1051 -80.40 37.61 -34.13
N GLU A 1052 -79.19 38.15 -34.05
CA GLU A 1052 -78.21 37.64 -33.08
C GLU A 1052 -78.77 37.82 -31.65
N ARG A 1053 -78.25 37.08 -30.65
CA ARG A 1053 -78.68 37.22 -29.26
C ARG A 1053 -78.05 38.48 -28.67
N VAL A 1054 -78.88 39.45 -28.28
CA VAL A 1054 -78.43 40.68 -27.61
C VAL A 1054 -78.23 40.36 -26.13
N PHE A 1055 -77.06 40.70 -25.60
CA PHE A 1055 -76.69 40.55 -24.20
C PHE A 1055 -76.62 41.91 -23.50
N SER A 1056 -76.97 41.94 -22.22
CA SER A 1056 -76.88 43.11 -21.35
C SER A 1056 -76.58 42.68 -19.91
N ASP A 1057 -75.82 43.49 -19.19
CA ASP A 1057 -75.58 43.38 -17.75
C ASP A 1057 -76.73 43.95 -16.89
N THR A 1058 -77.70 44.64 -17.50
CA THR A 1058 -78.90 45.21 -16.84
C THR A 1058 -80.18 45.00 -17.66
N PRO A 1059 -81.37 44.94 -17.01
CA PRO A 1059 -82.66 44.71 -17.69
C PRO A 1059 -83.19 45.98 -18.37
N ASP A 1060 -82.48 46.40 -19.42
CA ASP A 1060 -82.74 47.62 -20.18
C ASP A 1060 -83.92 47.44 -21.16
N ASN A 1061 -84.54 48.56 -21.57
CA ASN A 1061 -85.41 48.56 -22.75
C ASN A 1061 -84.53 48.71 -24.01
N VAL A 1062 -84.81 47.93 -25.04
CA VAL A 1062 -84.19 48.06 -26.37
C VAL A 1062 -85.25 48.29 -27.44
N GLU A 1063 -84.96 49.25 -28.31
CA GLU A 1063 -85.71 49.51 -29.54
C GLU A 1063 -85.07 48.69 -30.66
N ILE A 1064 -85.86 47.88 -31.37
CA ILE A 1064 -85.42 47.12 -32.55
C ILE A 1064 -86.12 47.66 -33.79
N LEU A 1065 -85.32 47.90 -34.81
CA LEU A 1065 -85.71 48.58 -36.04
C LEU A 1065 -85.25 47.77 -37.24
N LEU A 1066 -86.18 47.31 -38.07
CA LEU A 1066 -85.89 46.56 -39.29
C LEU A 1066 -85.50 47.52 -40.42
N LEU A 1067 -84.28 47.36 -40.95
CA LEU A 1067 -83.63 48.28 -41.91
C LEU A 1067 -83.75 47.85 -43.37
N GLY A 1068 -84.05 46.57 -43.65
CA GLY A 1068 -84.08 46.06 -45.02
C GLY A 1068 -82.68 45.82 -45.59
N LYS A 1069 -82.43 46.29 -46.83
CA LYS A 1069 -81.17 46.04 -47.57
C LYS A 1069 -80.22 47.26 -47.66
N SER A 1070 -80.64 48.45 -47.24
CA SER A 1070 -79.81 49.66 -47.17
C SER A 1070 -79.97 50.33 -45.79
N ASP A 1071 -79.06 51.25 -45.45
CA ASP A 1071 -79.14 51.99 -44.18
C ASP A 1071 -79.91 53.33 -44.32
N ASP A 1072 -80.50 53.58 -45.50
CA ASP A 1072 -81.26 54.79 -45.80
C ASP A 1072 -82.64 54.74 -45.11
N SER A 1073 -82.93 55.79 -44.34
CA SER A 1073 -84.02 55.84 -43.34
C SER A 1073 -85.48 55.78 -43.86
N VAL A 1074 -85.69 55.48 -45.14
CA VAL A 1074 -87.00 55.48 -45.82
C VAL A 1074 -87.69 54.12 -45.75
N ASP A 1075 -86.94 53.01 -45.79
CA ASP A 1075 -87.47 51.64 -45.76
C ASP A 1075 -87.52 51.04 -44.34
N LYS A 1076 -87.88 51.87 -43.34
CA LYS A 1076 -88.10 51.43 -41.95
C LYS A 1076 -89.39 50.60 -41.83
N LEU A 1077 -89.26 49.28 -41.92
CA LEU A 1077 -90.42 48.38 -42.06
C LEU A 1077 -91.19 48.11 -40.77
N LEU A 1078 -90.52 48.04 -39.61
CA LEU A 1078 -91.18 47.91 -38.29
C LEU A 1078 -90.31 48.48 -37.16
N LEU A 1079 -90.98 48.84 -36.06
CA LEU A 1079 -90.39 49.36 -34.82
C LEU A 1079 -90.98 48.60 -33.63
N ILE A 1080 -90.14 48.03 -32.77
CA ILE A 1080 -90.58 47.33 -31.53
C ILE A 1080 -89.68 47.80 -30.38
N GLU A 1081 -90.29 48.42 -29.36
CA GLU A 1081 -89.65 48.62 -28.06
C GLU A 1081 -90.02 47.47 -27.11
N GLU A 1082 -89.04 46.73 -26.62
CA GLU A 1082 -89.27 45.72 -25.59
C GLU A 1082 -88.16 45.68 -24.53
N LYS A 1083 -88.54 45.24 -23.33
CA LYS A 1083 -87.62 45.08 -22.21
C LYS A 1083 -86.84 43.77 -22.31
N ILE A 1084 -85.53 43.82 -22.08
CA ILE A 1084 -84.73 42.61 -21.88
C ILE A 1084 -85.07 42.08 -20.49
N MET A 1085 -85.70 40.90 -20.46
CA MET A 1085 -86.13 40.25 -19.21
C MET A 1085 -85.12 39.18 -18.76
N GLU A 1086 -85.20 38.83 -17.48
CA GLU A 1086 -84.31 37.88 -16.79
C GLU A 1086 -84.57 36.44 -17.28
N SER A 1087 -83.52 35.67 -17.57
CA SER A 1087 -83.66 34.38 -18.26
C SER A 1087 -83.83 33.21 -17.30
N HIS A 1088 -85.07 32.81 -17.03
CA HIS A 1088 -85.43 31.50 -16.49
C HIS A 1088 -86.46 30.83 -17.41
N SER A 1089 -86.07 29.75 -18.08
CA SER A 1089 -86.98 28.92 -18.86
C SER A 1089 -86.40 27.51 -19.09
N SER A 1090 -86.93 26.54 -18.35
CA SER A 1090 -87.25 25.23 -18.91
C SER A 1090 -88.75 25.24 -19.16
N ASP A 1091 -89.20 24.96 -20.38
CA ASP A 1091 -90.59 24.57 -20.64
C ASP A 1091 -90.72 23.92 -22.03
N GLU A 1092 -91.69 23.03 -22.15
CA GLU A 1092 -92.04 22.30 -23.38
C GLU A 1092 -93.33 22.85 -24.01
N ASN A 1093 -93.70 22.35 -25.19
CA ASN A 1093 -94.94 21.57 -25.48
C ASN A 1093 -95.52 21.83 -26.90
N CYS A 1094 -96.60 21.11 -27.24
CA CYS A 1094 -97.39 21.06 -28.49
C CYS A 1094 -96.78 20.23 -29.64
N CYS A 1095 -97.46 19.23 -30.24
CA CYS A 1095 -98.81 18.65 -30.08
C CYS A 1095 -98.87 17.19 -30.60
N GLY A 1096 -99.82 16.35 -30.13
CA GLY A 1096 -100.42 15.27 -30.96
C GLY A 1096 -100.87 13.95 -30.31
N ALA A 1097 -102.19 13.82 -30.04
CA ALA A 1097 -103.06 12.61 -30.05
C ALA A 1097 -102.78 11.37 -29.16
N ASP A 1098 -103.70 11.12 -28.20
CA ASP A 1098 -104.75 10.06 -28.16
C ASP A 1098 -104.39 8.61 -28.62
N GLU A 1099 -104.85 7.49 -28.02
CA GLU A 1099 -105.81 7.21 -26.92
C GLU A 1099 -105.72 5.70 -26.48
N TYR A 1100 -106.18 5.33 -25.26
CA TYR A 1100 -106.51 3.96 -24.74
C TYR A 1100 -105.38 2.87 -24.64
N ASP A 1101 -105.40 1.87 -23.73
CA ASP A 1101 -106.27 1.61 -22.55
C ASP A 1101 -105.59 0.77 -21.43
N ASP A 1102 -106.21 0.85 -20.24
CA ASP A 1102 -106.29 -0.05 -19.06
C ASP A 1102 -105.42 -1.34 -18.91
N LEU A 1103 -104.66 -1.47 -17.79
CA LEU A 1103 -104.88 -2.50 -16.72
C LEU A 1103 -103.79 -2.58 -15.60
N LEU A 1104 -104.10 -3.32 -14.53
CA LEU A 1104 -103.55 -3.27 -13.15
C LEU A 1104 -102.29 -4.12 -12.81
N SER A 1105 -101.60 -3.67 -11.74
CA SER A 1105 -101.01 -4.41 -10.59
C SER A 1105 -99.50 -4.82 -10.50
N ASN A 1106 -98.88 -4.37 -9.38
CA ASN A 1106 -97.88 -4.99 -8.47
C ASN A 1106 -96.48 -5.42 -9.00
N GLU A 1107 -95.38 -5.48 -8.22
CA GLU A 1107 -95.10 -5.33 -6.76
C GLU A 1107 -93.59 -5.00 -6.50
N GLU A 1108 -93.24 -4.27 -5.42
CA GLU A 1108 -91.96 -4.24 -4.60
C GLU A 1108 -90.54 -4.16 -5.27
N LEU A 1109 -89.40 -3.67 -4.70
CA LEU A 1109 -88.91 -2.85 -3.55
C LEU A 1109 -87.41 -2.44 -3.89
N PHE A 1110 -86.51 -1.79 -3.11
CA PHE A 1110 -86.38 -1.39 -1.70
C PHE A 1110 -85.53 -0.08 -1.47
N GLU A 1111 -84.42 -0.12 -0.69
CA GLU A 1111 -83.64 0.96 -0.02
C GLU A 1111 -82.08 0.65 -0.05
N ASN A 1112 -81.07 1.47 0.33
CA ASN A 1112 -80.94 2.89 0.77
C ASN A 1112 -79.49 3.48 0.61
N GLU A 1113 -79.32 4.75 1.04
CA GLU A 1113 -78.17 5.70 1.18
C GLU A 1113 -76.86 5.16 1.86
N ASN A 1114 -75.72 5.89 2.03
CA ASN A 1114 -75.44 7.34 2.13
C ASN A 1114 -73.97 7.76 1.82
N LEU A 1115 -73.66 9.07 1.82
CA LEU A 1115 -72.36 9.72 1.56
C LEU A 1115 -71.50 9.96 2.81
N ASP A 1116 -70.16 10.08 2.65
CA ASP A 1116 -69.33 11.25 3.08
C ASP A 1116 -67.83 11.01 2.80
N GLU A 1117 -67.15 11.90 2.04
CA GLU A 1117 -65.75 12.33 2.34
C GLU A 1117 -65.22 13.53 1.49
N ASP A 1118 -65.59 13.66 0.20
CA ASP A 1118 -64.99 14.62 -0.76
C ASP A 1118 -65.26 16.13 -0.53
N TYR A 1119 -65.73 16.54 0.65
CA TYR A 1119 -66.17 17.93 0.93
C TYR A 1119 -65.05 18.91 1.40
N LYS A 1120 -63.77 18.68 1.06
CA LYS A 1120 -62.66 19.60 1.39
C LYS A 1120 -61.61 19.69 0.27
N SER A 1121 -61.79 20.52 -0.76
CA SER A 1121 -61.70 22.01 -0.78
C SER A 1121 -60.31 22.55 -1.17
N PHE A 1122 -60.29 23.50 -2.10
CA PHE A 1122 -59.13 24.27 -2.59
C PHE A 1122 -58.13 24.75 -1.52
N GLY A 1123 -56.83 24.80 -1.87
CA GLY A 1123 -55.83 25.59 -1.15
C GLY A 1123 -54.38 25.39 -1.63
N ASN A 1124 -53.88 26.38 -2.38
CA ASN A 1124 -52.48 26.56 -2.88
C ASN A 1124 -51.89 25.46 -3.77
#